data_AF-A0A452THV2-F1
#
_entry.id   AF-A0A452THV2-F1
#
_cell.length_a   1.000
_cell.length_b   1.000
_cell.length_c   1.000
_cell.angle_alpha   90.00
_cell.angle_beta   90.00
_cell.angle_gamma   90.00
#
_symmetry.space_group_name_H-M   'P 1'
#
loop_
_entity.id
_entity.type
_entity.pdbx_description
1 polymer ?
#
loop_
_entity_poly.entity_id
_entity_poly.type
_entity_poly.pdbx_seq_one_letter_code
_entity_poly.pdbx_strand_id
1 'polypeptide(L)'
;KRRESQADPALSTEPSAVNIPDAAFIQAARRKRELARARDDYISLDVKHTSAITGMKKNSDEDPESEPDNHEERIPFTPKPQTLKQRMAEETTSRNETSEESQEDENQDIWEQQQMRKAVKITEGRDLDLSYSSEPQTVKKFDTLISLPPVNLEIIKKQLNTRLTLLQDTHRSHLREYEKYIRDVKSSKSTIQNLENSSNQALNFKFYKSMKIYVENLIDCLNEKIISIQEIESSMHALLLKQAMTFMKRRQDELKHESTYLQQLSRRAETSTNESLAVDEKTQWILEEIESRRSRRRQARALSGNCDHQEGTSSDDELSSADMNDFQKTQGDISQDRKKIFEDVHDDFCNIQHILLKFQQWREKYPDSYYEAFISLCIPKLLNPLIRVQLIDWNPLKFDAIGLKQMPWFTSIEEFMASGMEDSKKEDSSDKKILSTVINKTIIPRLTDFVEFIWDPLSTSQTTSLITHCRMILEELSTCANEVSKGKQDLLKSIVVRMKKAIEDDVFIPLYPKSTVENKTSPHSKFQERQFWSGVKLFRNILLWNGLLPDDTLQELGLGKLLNRYLIIALLNAIPGPEVVKKCKQIAAYLPEKWFQNCAMRTSIPQLENFIQFLLQFAHKLSGSEFRDEVKEIIPILVKIKALNQAESFIEEYHLDHLKSVIREV
;
A
#
# COMPACT_ATOMS: atom_id res chain seq x y z
N LYS A 1 -61.39 41.40 21.08
CA LYS A 1 -60.43 42.12 21.94
C LYS A 1 -59.33 42.67 21.03
N ARG A 2 -59.06 43.96 21.19
CA ARG A 2 -58.20 44.82 20.38
C ARG A 2 -56.71 44.57 20.70
N ARG A 3 -55.84 45.02 19.79
CA ARG A 3 -54.39 45.33 19.91
C ARG A 3 -53.39 44.19 19.79
N GLU A 4 -52.24 44.35 19.15
CA GLU A 4 -51.65 45.36 18.25
C GLU A 4 -50.35 44.71 17.74
N SER A 5 -50.03 44.92 16.48
CA SER A 5 -48.75 44.62 15.85
C SER A 5 -47.64 45.51 16.42
N GLN A 6 -46.51 44.94 16.84
CA GLN A 6 -45.28 45.69 17.06
C GLN A 6 -44.10 44.93 16.45
N ALA A 7 -43.38 45.65 15.59
CA ALA A 7 -42.18 45.24 14.90
C ALA A 7 -40.96 45.46 15.82
N ASP A 8 -40.06 44.48 15.85
CA ASP A 8 -38.76 44.58 16.53
C ASP A 8 -37.72 45.25 15.63
N PRO A 9 -36.95 46.23 16.12
CA PRO A 9 -35.92 46.90 15.35
C PRO A 9 -34.58 46.14 15.42
N ALA A 10 -33.89 46.12 14.29
CA ALA A 10 -32.54 45.60 14.14
C ALA A 10 -31.55 46.33 15.07
N LEU A 11 -30.80 45.55 15.85
CA LEU A 11 -29.71 46.02 16.70
C LEU A 11 -28.42 46.11 15.86
N SER A 12 -28.10 47.32 15.39
CA SER A 12 -26.79 47.65 14.81
C SER A 12 -25.79 47.94 15.93
N THR A 13 -24.95 46.96 16.24
CA THR A 13 -23.86 47.11 17.23
C THR A 13 -22.63 47.68 16.53
N GLU A 14 -22.40 49.00 16.65
CA GLU A 14 -21.09 49.60 16.36
C GLU A 14 -20.07 49.20 17.45
N PRO A 15 -18.80 48.93 17.09
CA PRO A 15 -17.78 48.53 18.06
C PRO A 15 -17.37 49.71 18.95
N SER A 16 -17.46 49.50 20.26
CA SER A 16 -16.97 50.42 21.30
C SER A 16 -15.49 50.78 21.07
N ALA A 17 -15.19 52.08 21.01
CA ALA A 17 -13.84 52.60 20.97
C ALA A 17 -12.99 52.03 22.10
N VAL A 18 -11.85 51.41 21.73
CA VAL A 18 -10.85 50.91 22.67
C VAL A 18 -10.21 52.11 23.38
N ASN A 19 -10.58 52.34 24.64
CA ASN A 19 -9.92 53.32 25.49
C ASN A 19 -8.51 52.82 25.84
N ILE A 20 -7.51 53.34 25.13
CA ILE A 20 -6.10 53.12 25.44
C ILE A 20 -5.77 53.84 26.75
N PRO A 21 -5.26 53.15 27.80
CA PRO A 21 -4.92 53.78 29.07
C PRO A 21 -3.83 54.86 28.91
N ASP A 22 -3.90 55.90 29.74
CA ASP A 22 -2.97 57.02 29.76
C ASP A 22 -1.50 56.58 29.87
N ALA A 23 -0.58 57.33 29.27
CA ALA A 23 0.84 57.02 29.14
C ALA A 23 1.52 56.76 30.49
N ALA A 24 1.07 57.44 31.55
CA ALA A 24 1.53 57.20 32.92
C ALA A 24 1.17 55.79 33.43
N PHE A 25 -0.03 55.30 33.09
CA PHE A 25 -0.48 53.95 33.43
C PHE A 25 0.30 52.88 32.67
N ILE A 26 0.61 53.13 31.39
CA ILE A 26 1.42 52.24 30.56
C ILE A 26 2.87 52.18 31.10
N GLN A 27 3.46 53.32 31.48
CA GLN A 27 4.80 53.34 32.08
C GLN A 27 4.83 52.64 33.45
N ALA A 28 3.83 52.86 34.30
CA ALA A 28 3.73 52.19 35.60
C ALA A 28 3.60 50.66 35.44
N ALA A 29 2.77 50.22 34.48
CA ALA A 29 2.62 48.80 34.16
C ALA A 29 3.92 48.20 33.59
N ARG A 30 4.69 48.97 32.81
CA ARG A 30 5.99 48.54 32.27
C ARG A 30 7.03 48.40 33.37
N ARG A 31 7.14 49.38 34.27
CA ARG A 31 8.03 49.34 35.46
C ARG A 31 7.71 48.16 36.36
N LYS A 32 6.41 47.85 36.55
CA LYS A 32 5.95 46.70 37.34
C LYS A 32 6.36 45.36 36.72
N ARG A 33 6.33 45.22 35.39
CA ARG A 33 6.83 44.02 34.68
C ARG A 33 8.35 43.91 34.70
N GLU A 34 9.06 45.04 34.63
CA GLU A 34 10.53 45.07 34.77
C GLU A 34 10.95 44.58 36.17
N LEU A 35 10.29 45.08 37.23
CA LEU A 35 10.54 44.66 38.60
C LEU A 35 10.16 43.20 38.87
N ALA A 36 9.13 42.69 38.19
CA ALA A 36 8.75 41.27 38.26
C ALA A 36 9.76 40.35 37.56
N ARG A 37 10.41 40.81 36.48
CA ARG A 37 11.50 40.08 35.81
C ARG A 37 12.80 40.04 36.61
N ALA A 38 12.97 40.93 37.59
CA ALA A 38 14.14 41.00 38.47
C ALA A 38 13.99 40.15 39.76
N ARG A 39 12.88 39.44 39.94
CA ARG A 39 12.70 38.43 41.00
C ARG A 39 12.86 37.04 40.38
N ASP A 40 13.61 36.16 41.05
CA ASP A 40 14.04 34.82 40.60
C ASP A 40 12.92 33.78 40.36
N ASP A 41 11.66 34.20 40.25
CA ASP A 41 10.50 33.32 40.02
C ASP A 41 9.91 33.50 38.60
N TYR A 42 10.75 33.49 37.56
CA TYR A 42 10.31 33.49 36.16
C TYR A 42 10.70 32.19 35.42
N ILE A 43 9.70 31.45 34.94
CA ILE A 43 9.86 30.21 34.16
C ILE A 43 9.91 30.57 32.67
N SER A 44 11.07 30.38 32.03
CA SER A 44 11.22 30.54 30.57
C SER A 44 10.63 29.36 29.80
N LEU A 45 9.71 29.65 28.88
CA LEU A 45 9.24 28.70 27.87
C LEU A 45 10.04 28.90 26.57
N ASP A 46 11.25 28.37 26.53
CA ASP A 46 11.96 28.15 25.27
C ASP A 46 12.80 26.87 25.40
N VAL A 47 12.26 25.76 24.87
CA VAL A 47 12.87 24.43 24.97
C VAL A 47 13.91 24.29 23.85
N LYS A 48 15.18 24.45 24.22
CA LYS A 48 16.31 23.93 23.44
C LYS A 48 16.46 22.45 23.76
N HIS A 49 16.21 21.57 22.80
CA HIS A 49 16.61 20.17 22.91
C HIS A 49 18.12 20.06 22.70
N THR A 50 18.85 19.89 23.79
CA THR A 50 20.14 19.19 23.82
C THR A 50 19.88 17.72 24.12
N SER A 51 20.51 16.82 23.37
CA SER A 51 20.65 15.42 23.74
C SER A 51 22.10 15.05 23.52
N ALA A 52 22.83 14.90 24.63
CA ALA A 52 24.11 14.24 24.66
C ALA A 52 23.88 12.74 24.91
N ILE A 53 24.70 11.85 24.35
CA ILE A 53 25.65 11.03 25.12
C ILE A 53 26.47 10.12 24.18
N THR A 54 27.77 10.14 24.48
CA THR A 54 28.98 9.41 24.07
C THR A 54 28.93 7.87 23.94
N GLY A 55 29.78 7.30 23.06
CA GLY A 55 30.15 5.87 23.09
C GLY A 55 31.06 5.30 21.99
N MET A 56 32.34 5.70 21.93
CA MET A 56 33.56 4.88 21.70
C MET A 56 33.71 3.82 20.55
N LYS A 57 34.75 4.03 19.71
CA LYS A 57 35.79 3.09 19.16
C LYS A 57 35.65 2.36 17.79
N LYS A 58 36.62 2.73 16.93
CA LYS A 58 37.54 1.95 16.04
C LYS A 58 37.10 1.39 14.66
N ASN A 59 37.75 1.98 13.65
CA ASN A 59 38.59 1.38 12.58
C ASN A 59 38.01 0.89 11.24
N SER A 60 38.62 1.46 10.18
CA SER A 60 39.09 0.89 8.90
C SER A 60 38.20 1.05 7.64
N ASP A 61 38.74 1.86 6.71
CA ASP A 61 38.89 1.68 5.25
C ASP A 61 37.94 0.72 4.51
N GLU A 62 37.21 1.21 3.52
CA GLU A 62 37.59 1.17 2.09
C GLU A 62 36.67 2.08 1.24
N ASP A 63 37.26 2.69 0.21
CA ASP A 63 36.72 3.51 -0.90
C ASP A 63 37.27 2.85 -2.20
N PRO A 64 36.78 3.04 -3.45
CA PRO A 64 35.75 3.94 -3.97
C PRO A 64 34.78 3.35 -5.06
N GLU A 65 33.92 4.25 -5.56
CA GLU A 65 33.43 4.40 -6.96
C GLU A 65 31.92 4.20 -7.22
N SER A 66 31.16 5.30 -7.28
CA SER A 66 30.50 5.81 -8.50
C SER A 66 29.56 7.00 -8.21
N GLU A 67 30.06 8.24 -8.44
CA GLU A 67 29.45 9.46 -9.04
C GLU A 67 27.98 9.92 -8.77
N PRO A 68 27.67 11.22 -8.97
CA PRO A 68 27.14 12.08 -7.91
C PRO A 68 25.64 12.41 -8.05
N ASP A 69 24.96 12.70 -6.94
CA ASP A 69 23.89 13.71 -6.97
C ASP A 69 23.78 14.47 -5.64
N ASN A 70 23.86 15.79 -5.77
CA ASN A 70 23.91 16.77 -4.71
C ASN A 70 22.47 17.16 -4.35
N HIS A 71 21.93 16.61 -3.26
CA HIS A 71 20.60 16.97 -2.77
C HIS A 71 20.62 17.38 -1.29
N GLU A 72 21.34 18.45 -0.97
CA GLU A 72 21.02 19.31 0.18
C GLU A 72 21.05 20.81 -0.18
N GLU A 73 20.38 21.19 -1.27
CA GLU A 73 19.93 22.57 -1.47
C GLU A 73 18.42 22.67 -1.29
N ARG A 74 17.97 22.63 -0.04
CA ARG A 74 16.64 23.12 0.29
C ARG A 74 16.68 24.65 0.33
N ILE A 75 16.38 25.27 -0.81
CA ILE A 75 16.18 26.71 -0.95
C ILE A 75 15.06 27.15 0.02
N PRO A 76 15.34 27.98 1.04
CA PRO A 76 14.30 28.53 1.90
C PRO A 76 13.55 29.64 1.15
N PHE A 77 12.32 29.37 0.73
CA PHE A 77 11.48 30.26 -0.07
C PHE A 77 10.85 31.44 0.72
N THR A 78 11.38 31.78 1.89
CA THR A 78 10.90 32.90 2.72
C THR A 78 12.05 33.55 3.48
N PRO A 79 12.36 34.85 3.28
CA PRO A 79 13.28 35.55 4.17
C PRO A 79 12.63 35.71 5.55
N LYS A 80 13.39 35.38 6.61
CA LYS A 80 12.98 35.65 7.99
C LYS A 80 12.71 37.16 8.14
N PRO A 81 11.67 37.60 8.88
CA PRO A 81 11.43 39.02 9.08
C PRO A 81 12.56 39.62 9.93
N GLN A 82 13.57 40.21 9.29
CA GLN A 82 14.56 41.03 9.97
C GLN A 82 13.87 42.30 10.49
N THR A 83 13.99 42.52 11.80
CA THR A 83 13.50 43.74 12.43
C THR A 83 14.32 44.95 11.95
N LEU A 84 13.66 46.10 11.85
CA LEU A 84 14.23 47.36 11.35
C LEU A 84 15.58 47.74 12.02
N LYS A 85 15.76 47.37 13.30
CA LYS A 85 17.00 47.61 14.05
C LYS A 85 18.20 46.81 13.53
N GLN A 86 17.97 45.63 12.96
CA GLN A 86 19.03 44.75 12.48
C GLN A 86 19.57 45.22 11.12
N ARG A 87 18.68 45.71 10.25
CA ARG A 87 19.05 46.37 8.98
C ARG A 87 19.85 47.66 9.18
N MET A 88 19.47 48.48 10.16
CA MET A 88 20.20 49.72 10.47
C MET A 88 21.60 49.46 11.03
N ALA A 89 21.85 48.32 11.70
CA ALA A 89 23.17 47.99 12.25
C ALA A 89 24.13 47.44 11.17
N GLU A 90 23.64 46.59 10.28
CA GLU A 90 24.43 45.96 9.21
C GLU A 90 24.90 46.98 8.15
N GLU A 91 24.06 47.98 7.82
CA GLU A 91 24.40 49.04 6.85
C GLU A 91 25.47 50.01 7.38
N THR A 92 25.55 50.21 8.70
CA THR A 92 26.55 51.08 9.34
C THR A 92 27.92 50.44 9.52
N THR A 93 28.04 49.12 9.38
CA THR A 93 29.30 48.38 9.65
C THR A 93 30.02 47.98 8.35
N SER A 94 29.31 47.90 7.21
CA SER A 94 29.86 47.43 5.93
C SER A 94 30.70 48.45 5.14
N ARG A 95 30.96 49.65 5.68
CA ARG A 95 31.58 50.75 4.91
C ARG A 95 32.87 51.32 5.51
N ASN A 96 33.62 50.49 6.26
CA ASN A 96 34.86 50.89 6.90
C ASN A 96 35.99 49.87 6.71
N GLU A 97 36.46 49.66 5.47
CA GLU A 97 37.80 49.13 5.20
C GLU A 97 38.35 49.70 3.87
N THR A 98 38.82 50.96 3.91
CA THR A 98 40.02 51.42 3.19
C THR A 98 40.38 52.81 3.73
N SER A 99 41.55 52.88 4.36
CA SER A 99 42.14 54.08 4.95
C SER A 99 42.90 54.87 3.90
N GLU A 100 42.67 56.19 3.81
CA GLU A 100 43.71 57.24 3.64
C GLU A 100 43.10 58.64 3.84
N GLU A 101 43.34 59.16 5.05
CA GLU A 101 43.57 60.56 5.49
C GLU A 101 42.87 61.79 4.83
N SER A 102 42.04 62.42 5.66
CA SER A 102 42.35 63.70 6.37
C SER A 102 41.88 65.07 5.86
N GLN A 103 40.70 65.20 5.24
CA GLN A 103 40.00 66.52 5.17
C GLN A 103 38.46 66.51 5.30
N GLU A 104 37.79 65.36 5.43
CA GLU A 104 36.31 65.31 5.49
C GLU A 104 35.71 65.41 6.91
N ASP A 105 36.50 65.19 7.95
CA ASP A 105 36.00 65.06 9.34
C ASP A 105 35.57 66.41 9.95
N GLU A 106 36.26 67.52 9.64
CA GLU A 106 35.86 68.85 10.15
C GLU A 106 34.56 69.38 9.52
N ASN A 107 34.26 69.02 8.27
CA ASN A 107 33.02 69.44 7.59
C ASN A 107 31.78 68.69 8.10
N GLN A 108 31.97 67.44 8.51
CA GLN A 108 30.92 66.61 9.11
C GLN A 108 30.53 67.14 10.50
N ASP A 109 31.50 67.53 11.33
CA ASP A 109 31.27 68.06 12.68
C ASP A 109 30.52 69.42 12.67
N ILE A 110 30.82 70.29 11.69
CA ILE A 110 30.13 71.57 11.50
C ILE A 110 28.68 71.35 11.02
N TRP A 111 28.45 70.36 10.15
CA TRP A 111 27.11 70.01 9.66
C TRP A 111 26.24 69.42 10.78
N GLU A 112 26.81 68.55 11.61
CA GLU A 112 26.11 67.92 12.75
C GLU A 112 25.74 68.95 13.83
N GLN A 113 26.63 69.90 14.17
CA GLN A 113 26.29 70.99 15.09
C GLN A 113 25.20 71.93 14.53
N GLN A 114 25.13 72.14 13.21
CA GLN A 114 24.06 72.93 12.58
C GLN A 114 22.71 72.23 12.61
N GLN A 115 22.68 70.89 12.47
CA GLN A 115 21.44 70.10 12.60
C GLN A 115 20.95 70.07 14.05
N MET A 116 21.84 69.93 15.03
CA MET A 116 21.47 70.00 16.46
C MET A 116 20.90 71.38 16.84
N ARG A 117 21.46 72.48 16.34
CA ARG A 117 20.91 73.83 16.57
C ARG A 117 19.53 74.05 15.94
N LYS A 118 19.24 73.38 14.81
CA LYS A 118 17.89 73.40 14.20
C LYS A 118 16.89 72.55 15.00
N ALA A 119 17.31 71.41 15.54
CA ALA A 119 16.45 70.53 16.34
C ALA A 119 16.07 71.14 17.70
N VAL A 120 16.98 71.83 18.38
CA VAL A 120 16.70 72.50 19.68
C VAL A 120 15.74 73.68 19.55
N LYS A 121 15.70 74.36 18.38
CA LYS A 121 14.72 75.42 18.10
C LYS A 121 13.31 74.91 17.80
N ILE A 122 13.13 73.62 17.52
CA ILE A 122 11.84 73.02 17.16
C ILE A 122 11.08 72.51 18.41
N THR A 123 11.75 72.32 19.54
CA THR A 123 11.16 71.74 20.76
C THR A 123 10.45 72.73 21.70
N GLU A 124 10.53 74.06 21.50
CA GLU A 124 9.78 75.04 22.30
C GLU A 124 8.47 75.54 21.64
N GLY A 125 8.04 74.93 20.53
CA GLY A 125 6.92 75.47 19.75
C GLY A 125 5.95 74.43 19.20
N ARG A 126 5.44 73.52 20.04
CA ARG A 126 4.19 72.81 19.77
C ARG A 126 3.42 72.53 21.06
N ASP A 127 2.38 73.33 21.30
CA ASP A 127 1.07 72.78 21.59
C ASP A 127 -0.03 73.75 21.11
N LEU A 128 -0.97 73.16 20.36
CA LEU A 128 -2.37 73.48 20.01
C LEU A 128 -2.90 74.91 20.14
N ASP A 129 -3.91 75.37 19.42
CA ASP A 129 -4.76 75.01 18.28
C ASP A 129 -5.77 76.19 18.21
N LEU A 130 -6.56 76.28 17.15
CA LEU A 130 -7.78 77.08 17.00
C LEU A 130 -7.68 78.56 16.59
N SER A 131 -8.16 78.74 15.36
CA SER A 131 -9.15 79.75 14.97
C SER A 131 -8.69 81.09 14.41
N TYR A 132 -9.52 81.51 13.46
CA TYR A 132 -9.46 82.66 12.58
C TYR A 132 -9.09 84.01 13.21
N SER A 133 -8.51 84.84 12.34
CA SER A 133 -8.69 86.28 12.20
C SER A 133 -7.62 87.23 12.76
N SER A 134 -7.12 88.03 11.80
CA SER A 134 -6.74 89.44 11.87
C SER A 134 -5.45 89.84 12.60
N GLU A 135 -4.59 90.51 11.81
CA GLU A 135 -3.48 91.44 12.08
C GLU A 135 -3.43 92.17 13.44
N PRO A 136 -2.36 92.92 13.80
CA PRO A 136 -0.97 92.96 13.31
C PRO A 136 0.06 92.82 14.48
N GLN A 137 1.31 92.42 14.21
CA GLN A 137 2.39 92.62 15.19
C GLN A 137 3.45 93.62 14.73
N THR A 138 3.61 94.60 15.60
CA THR A 138 4.49 95.75 15.60
C THR A 138 5.98 95.38 15.67
N VAL A 139 6.73 95.98 14.75
CA VAL A 139 8.10 96.52 14.85
C VAL A 139 8.94 96.10 16.06
N LYS A 140 10.03 95.37 15.80
CA LYS A 140 11.27 95.46 16.61
C LYS A 140 12.39 96.03 15.74
N LYS A 141 12.90 97.18 16.19
CA LYS A 141 14.06 97.88 15.64
C LYS A 141 15.30 97.00 15.68
N PHE A 142 16.08 97.00 14.61
CA PHE A 142 17.52 96.74 14.64
C PHE A 142 18.21 97.85 13.86
N ASP A 143 18.86 98.74 14.60
CA ASP A 143 19.87 99.65 14.07
C ASP A 143 21.17 98.85 13.90
N THR A 144 21.81 99.01 12.74
CA THR A 144 23.21 99.46 12.56
C THR A 144 23.80 98.85 11.29
N LEU A 145 24.24 99.76 10.42
CA LEU A 145 24.82 99.56 9.10
C LEU A 145 26.07 98.66 9.13
N ILE A 146 26.12 97.66 8.23
CA ILE A 146 27.38 97.06 7.76
C ILE A 146 27.37 97.13 6.23
N SER A 147 28.41 97.79 5.72
CA SER A 147 28.72 98.07 4.31
C SER A 147 28.72 96.83 3.42
N LEU A 148 27.96 96.86 2.32
CA LEU A 148 28.03 95.88 1.23
C LEU A 148 29.14 96.29 0.23
N PRO A 149 30.00 95.37 -0.23
CA PRO A 149 31.00 95.66 -1.26
C PRO A 149 30.32 95.97 -2.61
N PRO A 150 30.97 96.76 -3.49
CA PRO A 150 30.32 97.33 -4.67
C PRO A 150 29.98 96.25 -5.70
N VAL A 151 28.69 96.12 -5.99
CA VAL A 151 28.14 95.19 -6.98
C VAL A 151 28.21 95.82 -8.38
N ASN A 152 28.93 95.19 -9.30
CA ASN A 152 28.97 95.56 -10.72
C ASN A 152 27.75 94.96 -11.47
N LEU A 153 27.11 95.73 -12.35
CA LEU A 153 25.92 95.34 -13.13
C LEU A 153 26.11 94.06 -13.94
N GLU A 154 27.34 93.80 -14.41
CA GLU A 154 27.69 92.55 -15.10
C GLU A 154 27.58 91.30 -14.20
N ILE A 155 27.89 91.45 -12.92
CA ILE A 155 27.81 90.37 -11.91
C ILE A 155 26.34 90.05 -11.66
N ILE A 156 25.48 91.06 -11.53
CA ILE A 156 24.03 90.88 -11.37
C ILE A 156 23.44 90.19 -12.60
N LYS A 157 23.83 90.61 -13.81
CA LYS A 157 23.35 90.00 -15.06
C LYS A 157 23.80 88.55 -15.20
N LYS A 158 25.06 88.24 -14.87
CA LYS A 158 25.55 86.85 -14.82
C LYS A 158 24.78 86.04 -13.78
N GLN A 159 24.57 86.57 -12.58
CA GLN A 159 23.86 85.88 -11.50
C GLN A 159 22.38 85.63 -11.83
N LEU A 160 21.72 86.57 -12.52
CA LEU A 160 20.36 86.40 -13.05
C LEU A 160 20.31 85.33 -14.14
N ASN A 161 21.25 85.34 -15.09
CA ASN A 161 21.32 84.33 -16.14
C ASN A 161 21.61 82.94 -15.55
N THR A 162 22.52 82.82 -14.58
CA THR A 162 22.79 81.56 -13.88
C THR A 162 21.57 81.05 -13.12
N ARG A 163 20.80 81.95 -12.47
CA ARG A 163 19.54 81.56 -11.82
C ARG A 163 18.49 81.14 -12.84
N LEU A 164 18.40 81.82 -13.98
CA LEU A 164 17.47 81.48 -15.05
C LEU A 164 17.79 80.11 -15.66
N THR A 165 19.06 79.82 -15.95
CA THR A 165 19.49 78.51 -16.46
C THR A 165 19.22 77.41 -15.44
N LEU A 166 19.54 77.65 -14.16
CA LEU A 166 19.24 76.70 -13.08
C LEU A 166 17.74 76.41 -12.99
N LEU A 167 16.89 77.45 -13.09
CA LEU A 167 15.44 77.29 -13.04
C LEU A 167 14.88 76.57 -14.28
N GLN A 168 15.46 76.80 -15.45
CA GLN A 168 15.09 76.06 -16.66
C GLN A 168 15.50 74.58 -16.58
N ASP A 169 16.67 74.28 -16.01
CA ASP A 169 17.14 72.92 -15.84
C ASP A 169 16.35 72.18 -14.76
N THR A 170 15.99 72.82 -13.64
CA THR A 170 15.08 72.23 -12.65
C THR A 170 13.70 72.00 -13.24
N HIS A 171 13.16 72.93 -14.03
CA HIS A 171 11.88 72.74 -14.71
C HIS A 171 11.90 71.56 -15.69
N ARG A 172 12.95 71.44 -16.51
CA ARG A 172 13.15 70.27 -17.40
C ARG A 172 13.34 68.97 -16.64
N SER A 173 13.95 69.01 -15.45
CA SER A 173 14.07 67.84 -14.58
C SER A 173 12.70 67.42 -14.05
N HIS A 174 11.94 68.36 -13.48
CA HIS A 174 10.59 68.12 -12.97
C HIS A 174 9.62 67.66 -14.07
N LEU A 175 9.74 68.18 -15.29
CA LEU A 175 8.91 67.74 -16.41
C LEU A 175 9.19 66.26 -16.78
N ARG A 176 10.47 65.85 -16.80
CA ARG A 176 10.86 64.45 -17.04
C ARG A 176 10.40 63.52 -15.92
N GLU A 177 10.49 63.98 -14.66
CA GLU A 177 9.95 63.25 -13.50
C GLU A 177 8.44 63.10 -13.61
N TYR A 178 7.72 64.17 -13.97
CA TYR A 178 6.28 64.15 -14.16
C TYR A 178 5.84 63.18 -15.27
N GLU A 179 6.51 63.19 -16.42
CA GLU A 179 6.25 62.24 -17.51
C GLU A 179 6.56 60.79 -17.11
N LYS A 180 7.58 60.58 -16.29
CA LYS A 180 7.87 59.27 -15.69
C LYS A 180 6.72 58.84 -14.77
N TYR A 181 6.26 59.71 -13.87
CA TYR A 181 5.13 59.40 -12.98
C TYR A 181 3.85 59.08 -13.76
N ILE A 182 3.55 59.79 -14.85
CA ILE A 182 2.41 59.47 -15.70
C ILE A 182 2.51 58.05 -16.28
N ARG A 183 3.69 57.66 -16.78
CA ARG A 183 3.92 56.31 -17.32
C ARG A 183 3.82 55.25 -16.23
N ASP A 184 4.38 55.49 -15.06
CA ASP A 184 4.34 54.56 -13.94
C ASP A 184 2.90 54.37 -13.43
N VAL A 185 2.11 55.45 -13.37
CA VAL A 185 0.67 55.37 -13.04
C VAL A 185 -0.10 54.57 -14.09
N LYS A 186 0.18 54.76 -15.38
CA LYS A 186 -0.47 54.02 -16.47
C LYS A 186 -0.12 52.53 -16.42
N SER A 187 1.16 52.20 -16.23
CA SER A 187 1.65 50.84 -16.04
C SER A 187 0.97 50.18 -14.85
N SER A 188 0.97 50.85 -13.70
CA SER A 188 0.34 50.36 -12.47
C SER A 188 -1.15 50.10 -12.65
N LYS A 189 -1.89 51.01 -13.31
CA LYS A 189 -3.31 50.79 -13.64
C LYS A 189 -3.53 49.57 -14.53
N SER A 190 -2.68 49.35 -15.54
CA SER A 190 -2.77 48.17 -16.40
C SER A 190 -2.49 46.88 -15.63
N THR A 191 -1.51 46.90 -14.72
CA THR A 191 -1.19 45.75 -13.86
C THR A 191 -2.35 45.44 -12.91
N ILE A 192 -2.94 46.46 -12.27
CA ILE A 192 -4.12 46.28 -11.41
C ILE A 192 -5.26 45.64 -12.19
N GLN A 193 -5.59 46.18 -13.36
CA GLN A 193 -6.67 45.65 -14.19
C GLN A 193 -6.41 44.20 -14.64
N ASN A 194 -5.16 43.85 -14.96
CA ASN A 194 -4.79 42.47 -15.30
C ASN A 194 -4.93 41.52 -14.11
N LEU A 195 -4.56 41.97 -12.91
CA LEU A 195 -4.72 41.17 -11.68
C LEU A 195 -6.20 41.01 -11.32
N GLU A 196 -7.02 42.05 -11.40
CA GLU A 196 -8.47 41.98 -11.15
C GLU A 196 -9.19 41.07 -12.15
N ASN A 197 -8.74 41.04 -13.40
CA ASN A 197 -9.28 40.16 -14.44
C ASN A 197 -8.80 38.70 -14.32
N SER A 198 -7.80 38.40 -13.49
CA SER A 198 -7.31 37.04 -13.24
C SER A 198 -8.25 36.23 -12.31
N SER A 199 -9.52 36.12 -12.70
CA SER A 199 -10.60 35.43 -11.97
C SER A 199 -10.28 33.97 -11.60
N ASN A 200 -9.40 33.31 -12.37
CA ASN A 200 -9.03 31.90 -12.17
C ASN A 200 -8.32 31.64 -10.82
N GLN A 201 -7.55 32.60 -10.28
CA GLN A 201 -6.86 32.37 -8.99
C GLN A 201 -7.82 32.27 -7.81
N ALA A 202 -8.88 33.08 -7.79
CA ALA A 202 -9.90 33.03 -6.73
C ALA A 202 -10.69 31.71 -6.77
N LEU A 203 -10.98 31.21 -7.98
CA LEU A 203 -11.65 29.92 -8.18
C LEU A 203 -10.77 28.74 -7.75
N ASN A 204 -9.48 28.75 -8.11
CA ASN A 204 -8.52 27.72 -7.69
C ASN A 204 -8.32 27.73 -6.17
N PHE A 205 -8.24 28.90 -5.54
CA PHE A 205 -8.17 29.01 -4.08
C PHE A 205 -9.42 28.41 -3.40
N LYS A 206 -10.62 28.68 -3.95
CA LYS A 206 -11.87 28.10 -3.45
C LYS A 206 -11.86 26.56 -3.56
N PHE A 207 -11.35 26.03 -4.67
CA PHE A 207 -11.14 24.60 -4.87
C PHE A 207 -10.22 24.02 -3.78
N TYR A 208 -8.99 24.53 -3.64
CA TYR A 208 -8.02 24.00 -2.67
C TYR A 208 -8.56 24.08 -1.24
N LYS A 209 -9.20 25.18 -0.86
CA LYS A 209 -9.79 25.34 0.47
C LYS A 209 -10.93 24.34 0.70
N SER A 210 -11.84 24.18 -0.27
CA SER A 210 -12.96 23.24 -0.16
C SER A 210 -12.48 21.80 -0.08
N MET A 211 -11.52 21.43 -0.93
CA MET A 211 -10.94 20.09 -0.95
C MET A 211 -10.21 19.80 0.36
N LYS A 212 -9.39 20.73 0.82
CA LYS A 212 -8.64 20.60 2.08
C LYS A 212 -9.58 20.31 3.24
N ILE A 213 -10.62 21.14 3.44
CA ILE A 213 -11.56 20.98 4.56
C ILE A 213 -12.26 19.61 4.50
N TYR A 214 -12.72 19.21 3.31
CA TYR A 214 -13.38 17.91 3.16
C TYR A 214 -12.44 16.74 3.45
N VAL A 215 -11.22 16.78 2.90
CA VAL A 215 -10.23 15.72 3.07
C VAL A 215 -9.74 15.65 4.52
N GLU A 216 -9.54 16.78 5.19
CA GLU A 216 -9.20 16.82 6.63
C GLU A 216 -10.30 16.15 7.46
N ASN A 217 -11.57 16.53 7.25
CA ASN A 217 -12.70 15.90 7.96
C ASN A 217 -12.81 14.39 7.67
N LEU A 218 -12.58 13.99 6.42
CA LEU A 218 -12.58 12.58 6.04
C LEU A 218 -11.44 11.82 6.74
N ILE A 219 -10.23 12.36 6.74
CA ILE A 219 -9.07 11.75 7.39
C ILE A 219 -9.29 11.64 8.90
N ASP A 220 -9.81 12.68 9.55
CA ASP A 220 -10.08 12.67 10.99
C ASP A 220 -11.11 11.58 11.34
N CYS A 221 -12.19 11.47 10.56
CA CYS A 221 -13.18 10.40 10.70
C CYS A 221 -12.55 9.00 10.53
N LEU A 222 -11.79 8.79 9.45
CA LEU A 222 -11.15 7.49 9.19
C LEU A 222 -10.10 7.13 10.25
N ASN A 223 -9.36 8.11 10.78
CA ASN A 223 -8.38 7.91 11.84
C ASN A 223 -9.05 7.53 13.17
N GLU A 224 -10.22 8.05 13.48
CA GLU A 224 -10.98 7.62 14.66
C GLU A 224 -11.44 6.15 14.52
N LYS A 225 -11.91 5.77 13.33
CA LYS A 225 -12.44 4.41 13.08
C LYS A 225 -11.37 3.35 12.81
N ILE A 226 -10.13 3.72 12.48
CA ILE A 226 -9.09 2.77 12.04
C ILE A 226 -8.77 1.69 13.07
N ILE A 227 -8.80 2.04 14.36
CA ILE A 227 -8.51 1.10 15.45
C ILE A 227 -9.61 0.04 15.52
N SER A 228 -10.88 0.44 15.49
CA SER A 228 -12.00 -0.49 15.46
C SER A 228 -11.99 -1.39 14.22
N ILE A 229 -11.61 -0.85 13.05
CA ILE A 229 -11.44 -1.64 11.83
C ILE A 229 -10.36 -2.72 12.03
N GLN A 230 -9.19 -2.34 12.58
CA GLN A 230 -8.08 -3.26 12.83
C GLN A 230 -8.45 -4.35 13.85
N GLU A 231 -9.19 -4.01 14.90
CA GLU A 231 -9.65 -4.96 15.91
C GLU A 231 -10.59 -6.01 15.30
N ILE A 232 -11.59 -5.57 14.54
CA ILE A 232 -12.58 -6.47 13.90
C ILE A 232 -11.90 -7.34 12.83
N GLU A 233 -10.99 -6.77 12.03
CA GLU A 233 -10.18 -7.54 11.09
C GLU A 233 -9.33 -8.60 11.80
N SER A 234 -8.68 -8.23 12.90
CA SER A 234 -7.87 -9.16 13.70
C SER A 234 -8.71 -10.27 14.30
N SER A 235 -9.92 -9.97 14.80
CA SER A 235 -10.87 -10.97 15.29
C SER A 235 -11.32 -11.93 14.19
N MET A 236 -11.66 -11.43 12.99
CA MET A 236 -12.04 -12.27 11.86
C MET A 236 -10.87 -13.15 11.39
N HIS A 237 -9.67 -12.58 11.28
CA HIS A 237 -8.47 -13.32 10.91
C HIS A 237 -8.16 -14.42 11.94
N ALA A 238 -8.22 -14.11 13.24
CA ALA A 238 -8.00 -15.08 14.31
C ALA A 238 -9.02 -16.22 14.28
N LEU A 239 -10.29 -15.93 13.98
CA LEU A 239 -11.33 -16.95 13.83
C LEU A 239 -11.02 -17.92 12.68
N LEU A 240 -10.66 -17.38 11.51
CA LEU A 240 -10.30 -18.19 10.33
C LEU A 240 -9.00 -18.98 10.55
N LEU A 241 -8.00 -18.36 11.19
CA LEU A 241 -6.75 -19.00 11.53
C LEU A 241 -6.95 -20.16 12.51
N LYS A 242 -7.76 -19.97 13.56
CA LYS A 242 -8.12 -21.03 14.52
C LYS A 242 -8.76 -22.21 13.81
N GLN A 243 -9.66 -21.95 12.86
CA GLN A 243 -10.30 -23.00 12.06
C GLN A 243 -9.28 -23.76 11.21
N ALA A 244 -8.43 -23.05 10.46
CA ALA A 244 -7.40 -23.66 9.62
C ALA A 244 -6.40 -24.51 10.44
N MET A 245 -5.94 -23.99 11.58
CA MET A 245 -5.05 -24.71 12.50
C MET A 245 -5.73 -25.96 13.08
N THR A 246 -7.02 -25.89 13.38
CA THR A 246 -7.78 -27.05 13.90
C THR A 246 -7.82 -28.18 12.88
N PHE A 247 -8.08 -27.87 11.60
CA PHE A 247 -8.07 -28.87 10.53
C PHE A 247 -6.69 -29.46 10.29
N MET A 248 -5.66 -28.62 10.20
CA MET A 248 -4.28 -29.05 10.00
C MET A 248 -3.81 -29.95 11.15
N LYS A 249 -3.97 -29.50 12.40
CA LYS A 249 -3.57 -30.25 13.59
C LYS A 249 -4.29 -31.59 13.67
N ARG A 250 -5.60 -31.60 13.42
CA ARG A 250 -6.38 -32.83 13.38
C ARG A 250 -5.82 -33.84 12.38
N ARG A 251 -5.53 -33.39 11.15
CA ARG A 251 -4.95 -34.27 10.11
C ARG A 251 -3.61 -34.87 10.56
N GLN A 252 -2.74 -34.05 11.14
CA GLN A 252 -1.43 -34.48 11.63
C GLN A 252 -1.56 -35.46 12.81
N ASP A 253 -2.46 -35.20 13.75
CA ASP A 253 -2.73 -36.07 14.90
C ASP A 253 -3.30 -37.41 14.43
N GLU A 254 -4.25 -37.42 13.49
CA GLU A 254 -4.79 -38.65 12.89
C GLU A 254 -3.71 -39.49 12.22
N LEU A 255 -2.87 -38.85 11.40
CA LEU A 255 -1.76 -39.51 10.72
C LEU A 255 -0.77 -40.12 11.73
N LYS A 256 -0.45 -39.38 12.80
CA LYS A 256 0.45 -39.82 13.85
C LYS A 256 -0.13 -41.00 14.65
N HIS A 257 -1.39 -40.93 15.05
CA HIS A 257 -2.06 -41.99 15.79
C HIS A 257 -2.16 -43.27 14.96
N GLU A 258 -2.60 -43.16 13.71
CA GLU A 258 -2.75 -44.31 12.81
C GLU A 258 -1.40 -44.95 12.47
N SER A 259 -0.37 -44.13 12.18
CA SER A 259 0.99 -44.61 11.94
C SER A 259 1.59 -45.33 13.16
N THR A 260 1.44 -44.75 14.36
CA THR A 260 1.96 -45.36 15.61
C THR A 260 1.27 -46.68 15.90
N TYR A 261 -0.05 -46.75 15.73
CA TYR A 261 -0.82 -47.97 15.89
C TYR A 261 -0.36 -49.08 14.93
N LEU A 262 -0.18 -48.75 13.65
CA LEU A 262 0.30 -49.72 12.66
C LEU A 262 1.72 -50.20 12.93
N GLN A 263 2.60 -49.34 13.44
CA GLN A 263 3.95 -49.73 13.87
C GLN A 263 3.91 -50.71 15.06
N GLN A 264 3.03 -50.48 16.05
CA GLN A 264 2.84 -51.40 17.17
C GLN A 264 2.28 -52.76 16.71
N LEU A 265 1.32 -52.75 15.78
CA LEU A 265 0.80 -53.97 15.16
C LEU A 265 1.89 -54.77 14.45
N SER A 266 2.78 -54.11 13.71
CA SER A 266 3.90 -54.78 13.04
C SER A 266 4.87 -55.41 14.05
N ARG A 267 5.25 -54.68 15.11
CA ARG A 267 6.13 -55.21 16.17
C ARG A 267 5.52 -56.42 16.87
N ARG A 268 4.21 -56.40 17.13
CA ARG A 268 3.49 -57.51 17.76
C ARG A 268 3.49 -58.78 16.88
N ALA A 269 3.46 -58.62 15.56
CA ALA A 269 3.55 -59.75 14.63
C ALA A 269 4.96 -60.39 14.62
N GLU A 270 6.00 -59.64 14.98
CA GLU A 270 7.41 -60.10 15.03
C GLU A 270 7.78 -60.75 16.38
N THR A 271 7.23 -60.27 17.49
CA THR A 271 7.48 -60.84 18.84
C THR A 271 6.44 -61.88 19.21
N SER A 272 6.74 -63.17 19.01
CA SER A 272 5.86 -64.31 19.31
C SER A 272 5.69 -64.62 20.80
N THR A 273 5.75 -63.64 21.70
CA THR A 273 5.63 -63.82 23.16
C THR A 273 4.31 -63.25 23.66
N ASN A 274 3.58 -64.09 24.42
CA ASN A 274 2.28 -63.83 25.04
C ASN A 274 2.31 -62.76 26.17
N GLU A 275 2.91 -61.58 25.93
CA GLU A 275 2.65 -60.41 26.77
C GLU A 275 1.60 -59.55 26.06
N SER A 276 0.34 -59.73 26.47
CA SER A 276 -0.79 -58.90 26.11
C SER A 276 -0.62 -57.49 26.69
N LEU A 277 0.22 -56.67 26.07
CA LEU A 277 0.06 -55.23 26.17
C LEU A 277 -1.22 -54.88 25.40
N ALA A 278 -2.33 -54.78 26.14
CA ALA A 278 -3.60 -54.31 25.60
C ALA A 278 -3.36 -52.99 24.86
N VAL A 279 -3.95 -52.84 23.67
CA VAL A 279 -3.98 -51.53 23.01
C VAL A 279 -4.63 -50.57 24.00
N ASP A 280 -3.94 -49.48 24.31
CA ASP A 280 -4.44 -48.43 25.19
C ASP A 280 -5.87 -48.04 24.76
N GLU A 281 -6.84 -48.13 25.67
CA GLU A 281 -8.27 -47.91 25.40
C GLU A 281 -8.50 -46.56 24.71
N LYS A 282 -7.71 -45.56 25.08
CA LYS A 282 -7.74 -44.23 24.49
C LYS A 282 -7.29 -44.24 23.03
N THR A 283 -6.24 -44.98 22.69
CA THR A 283 -5.77 -45.15 21.30
C THR A 283 -6.82 -45.87 20.45
N GLN A 284 -7.48 -46.88 21.00
CA GLN A 284 -8.56 -47.59 20.30
C GLN A 284 -9.76 -46.68 20.02
N TRP A 285 -10.22 -45.93 21.03
CA TRP A 285 -11.31 -44.96 20.86
C TRP A 285 -11.02 -43.90 19.78
N ILE A 286 -9.77 -43.40 19.71
CA ILE A 286 -9.35 -42.43 18.69
C ILE A 286 -9.48 -43.04 17.28
N LEU A 287 -9.02 -44.28 17.08
CA LEU A 287 -9.09 -44.96 15.78
C LEU A 287 -10.54 -45.23 15.35
N GLU A 288 -11.40 -45.61 16.30
CA GLU A 288 -12.83 -45.78 16.06
C GLU A 288 -13.50 -44.46 15.64
N GLU A 289 -13.16 -43.34 16.27
CA GLU A 289 -13.69 -42.03 15.89
C GLU A 289 -13.17 -41.56 14.51
N ILE A 290 -11.91 -41.86 14.18
CA ILE A 290 -11.35 -41.64 12.84
C ILE A 290 -12.16 -42.42 11.78
N GLU A 291 -12.36 -43.72 12.01
CA GLU A 291 -13.06 -44.60 11.07
C GLU A 291 -14.56 -44.29 10.99
N SER A 292 -15.18 -43.87 12.10
CA SER A 292 -16.56 -43.36 12.16
C SER A 292 -16.75 -42.17 11.22
N ARG A 293 -15.85 -41.19 11.25
CA ARG A 293 -15.90 -40.01 10.36
C ARG A 293 -15.68 -40.39 8.90
N ARG A 294 -14.72 -41.27 8.61
CA ARG A 294 -14.50 -41.78 7.24
C ARG A 294 -15.71 -42.54 6.72
N SER A 295 -16.36 -43.34 7.57
CA SER A 295 -17.57 -44.10 7.24
C SER A 295 -18.75 -43.19 6.93
N ARG A 296 -18.97 -42.13 7.74
CA ARG A 296 -19.96 -41.09 7.45
C ARG A 296 -19.73 -40.43 6.08
N ARG A 297 -18.48 -40.12 5.74
CA ARG A 297 -18.11 -39.57 4.42
C ARG A 297 -18.39 -40.53 3.27
N ARG A 298 -18.08 -41.81 3.44
CA ARG A 298 -18.40 -42.84 2.44
C ARG A 298 -19.90 -42.93 2.20
N GLN A 299 -20.70 -42.92 3.28
CA GLN A 299 -22.16 -42.95 3.18
C GLN A 299 -22.71 -41.70 2.48
N ALA A 300 -22.25 -40.50 2.85
CA ALA A 300 -22.68 -39.26 2.21
C ALA A 300 -22.38 -39.24 0.69
N ARG A 301 -21.20 -39.74 0.29
CA ARG A 301 -20.82 -39.85 -1.13
C ARG A 301 -21.60 -40.92 -1.90
N ALA A 302 -21.89 -42.05 -1.26
CA ALA A 302 -22.75 -43.07 -1.86
C ALA A 302 -24.16 -42.51 -2.13
N LEU A 303 -24.70 -41.70 -1.22
CA LEU A 303 -25.98 -41.02 -1.38
C LEU A 303 -25.96 -39.97 -2.50
N SER A 304 -24.82 -39.31 -2.76
CA SER A 304 -24.67 -38.34 -3.85
C SER A 304 -24.31 -38.95 -5.21
N GLY A 305 -24.24 -40.28 -5.30
CA GLY A 305 -23.92 -40.99 -6.56
C GLY A 305 -22.44 -41.01 -6.94
N ASN A 306 -21.53 -40.61 -6.04
CA ASN A 306 -20.09 -40.57 -6.31
C ASN A 306 -19.36 -41.77 -5.67
N CYS A 307 -19.46 -42.94 -6.28
CA CYS A 307 -18.91 -44.20 -5.76
C CYS A 307 -17.43 -44.47 -6.11
N ASP A 308 -16.86 -43.78 -7.10
CA ASP A 308 -15.47 -44.01 -7.58
C ASP A 308 -14.39 -43.29 -6.75
N HIS A 309 -14.79 -42.64 -5.66
CA HIS A 309 -13.92 -41.81 -4.83
C HIS A 309 -12.84 -42.62 -4.10
N GLN A 310 -11.58 -42.23 -4.30
CA GLN A 310 -10.44 -42.78 -3.57
C GLN A 310 -10.31 -42.12 -2.19
N GLU A 311 -10.26 -42.90 -1.11
CA GLU A 311 -10.41 -42.40 0.27
C GLU A 311 -9.37 -41.32 0.65
N GLY A 312 -8.16 -41.37 0.10
CA GLY A 312 -7.12 -40.35 0.32
C GLY A 312 -7.35 -39.02 -0.40
N THR A 313 -8.37 -38.89 -1.26
CA THR A 313 -8.65 -37.66 -2.01
C THR A 313 -9.63 -36.70 -1.31
N SER A 314 -10.08 -37.04 -0.10
CA SER A 314 -10.92 -36.18 0.76
C SER A 314 -10.14 -34.95 1.27
N SER A 315 -10.79 -33.77 1.42
CA SER A 315 -10.13 -32.56 2.00
C SER A 315 -10.17 -32.50 3.52
N ASP A 316 -11.06 -33.29 4.13
CA ASP A 316 -11.23 -33.36 5.58
C ASP A 316 -11.49 -31.98 6.22
N ASP A 317 -12.29 -31.15 5.55
CA ASP A 317 -12.69 -29.78 5.97
C ASP A 317 -13.93 -29.78 6.90
N GLU A 318 -14.32 -30.93 7.46
CA GLU A 318 -15.57 -31.09 8.23
C GLU A 318 -15.40 -30.64 9.69
N LEU A 319 -16.36 -29.92 10.25
CA LEU A 319 -16.41 -29.59 11.68
C LEU A 319 -17.51 -30.39 12.40
N SER A 320 -17.40 -30.51 13.72
CA SER A 320 -18.52 -30.97 14.52
C SER A 320 -19.69 -29.97 14.44
N SER A 321 -20.91 -30.43 14.68
CA SER A 321 -22.08 -29.53 14.68
C SER A 321 -21.96 -28.42 15.73
N ALA A 322 -21.34 -28.71 16.87
CA ALA A 322 -21.09 -27.72 17.92
C ALA A 322 -20.08 -26.66 17.46
N ASP A 323 -18.94 -27.08 16.89
CA ASP A 323 -17.91 -26.15 16.41
C ASP A 323 -18.40 -25.32 15.22
N MET A 324 -19.22 -25.89 14.35
CA MET A 324 -19.84 -25.17 13.24
C MET A 324 -20.77 -24.07 13.75
N ASN A 325 -21.61 -24.38 14.75
CA ASN A 325 -22.52 -23.40 15.34
C ASN A 325 -21.75 -22.30 16.10
N ASP A 326 -20.69 -22.65 16.83
CA ASP A 326 -19.82 -21.69 17.53
C ASP A 326 -19.10 -20.75 16.56
N PHE A 327 -18.56 -21.31 15.47
CA PHE A 327 -17.93 -20.55 14.40
C PHE A 327 -18.93 -19.59 13.74
N GLN A 328 -20.12 -20.07 13.36
CA GLN A 328 -21.15 -19.23 12.73
C GLN A 328 -21.65 -18.13 13.66
N LYS A 329 -21.80 -18.43 14.95
CA LYS A 329 -22.18 -17.44 15.96
C LYS A 329 -21.13 -16.36 16.09
N THR A 330 -19.87 -16.75 16.29
CA THR A 330 -18.75 -15.80 16.43
C THR A 330 -18.56 -14.98 15.15
N GLN A 331 -18.69 -15.61 13.98
CA GLN A 331 -18.67 -14.91 12.70
C GLN A 331 -19.81 -13.88 12.60
N GLY A 332 -21.03 -14.26 13.01
CA GLY A 332 -22.18 -13.38 13.04
C GLY A 332 -22.00 -12.17 13.97
N ASP A 333 -21.44 -12.39 15.16
CA ASP A 333 -21.12 -11.34 16.13
C ASP A 333 -20.11 -10.33 15.53
N ILE A 334 -19.03 -10.82 14.91
CA ILE A 334 -18.03 -9.97 14.22
C ILE A 334 -18.68 -9.19 13.06
N SER A 335 -19.52 -9.84 12.24
CA SER A 335 -20.22 -9.17 11.14
C SER A 335 -21.22 -8.12 11.62
N GLN A 336 -21.80 -8.29 12.81
CA GLN A 336 -22.66 -7.29 13.45
C GLN A 336 -21.85 -6.10 13.95
N ASP A 337 -20.70 -6.34 14.58
CA ASP A 337 -19.81 -5.26 15.05
C ASP A 337 -19.23 -4.47 13.88
N ARG A 338 -18.92 -5.13 12.76
CA ARG A 338 -18.55 -4.43 11.51
C ARG A 338 -19.60 -3.41 11.08
N LYS A 339 -20.90 -3.74 11.16
CA LYS A 339 -21.97 -2.83 10.73
C LYS A 339 -22.05 -1.56 11.59
N LYS A 340 -21.61 -1.64 12.85
CA LYS A 340 -21.62 -0.51 13.79
C LYS A 340 -20.50 0.49 13.58
N ILE A 341 -19.42 0.13 12.85
CA ILE A 341 -18.23 0.99 12.68
C ILE A 341 -18.59 2.39 12.18
N PHE A 342 -19.48 2.47 11.18
CA PHE A 342 -19.87 3.71 10.50
C PHE A 342 -21.35 4.08 10.71
N GLU A 343 -22.04 3.48 11.70
CA GLU A 343 -23.47 3.74 11.97
C GLU A 343 -23.73 5.22 12.34
N ASP A 344 -22.76 5.86 12.97
CA ASP A 344 -22.76 7.25 13.40
C ASP A 344 -22.17 8.23 12.36
N VAL A 345 -21.79 7.74 11.19
CA VAL A 345 -21.08 8.52 10.16
C VAL A 345 -21.98 8.79 8.95
N HIS A 346 -21.99 10.03 8.49
CA HIS A 346 -22.74 10.42 7.29
C HIS A 346 -22.14 9.79 6.03
N ASP A 347 -22.99 9.35 5.09
CA ASP A 347 -22.58 8.62 3.88
C ASP A 347 -21.50 9.32 3.05
N ASP A 348 -21.52 10.65 2.98
CA ASP A 348 -20.46 11.48 2.33
C ASP A 348 -19.03 11.20 2.83
N PHE A 349 -18.85 10.54 3.98
CA PHE A 349 -17.55 10.22 4.58
C PHE A 349 -17.25 8.73 4.73
N CYS A 350 -18.21 7.83 4.49
CA CYS A 350 -18.01 6.38 4.59
C CYS A 350 -18.38 5.61 3.31
N ASN A 351 -19.18 6.19 2.42
CA ASN A 351 -19.54 5.58 1.15
C ASN A 351 -18.50 5.93 0.07
N ILE A 352 -17.82 4.91 -0.45
CA ILE A 352 -16.77 5.05 -1.47
C ILE A 352 -17.28 5.76 -2.73
N GLN A 353 -18.49 5.44 -3.19
CA GLN A 353 -19.07 6.07 -4.37
C GLN A 353 -19.30 7.57 -4.14
N HIS A 354 -19.87 7.96 -2.99
CA HIS A 354 -20.09 9.37 -2.66
C HIS A 354 -18.78 10.16 -2.57
N ILE A 355 -17.76 9.59 -1.93
CA ILE A 355 -16.43 10.19 -1.83
C ILE A 355 -15.84 10.40 -3.23
N LEU A 356 -15.87 9.36 -4.09
CA LEU A 356 -15.36 9.44 -5.45
C LEU A 356 -16.14 10.44 -6.31
N LEU A 357 -17.45 10.55 -6.15
CA LEU A 357 -18.28 11.56 -6.82
C LEU A 357 -17.84 13.00 -6.46
N LYS A 358 -17.45 13.29 -5.20
CA LYS A 358 -16.90 14.60 -4.83
C LYS A 358 -15.58 14.88 -5.57
N PHE A 359 -14.69 13.89 -5.62
CA PHE A 359 -13.43 14.02 -6.37
C PHE A 359 -13.67 14.18 -7.87
N GLN A 360 -14.66 13.49 -8.43
CA GLN A 360 -15.06 13.63 -9.82
C GLN A 360 -15.56 15.05 -10.11
N GLN A 361 -16.42 15.60 -9.25
CA GLN A 361 -16.91 16.98 -9.40
C GLN A 361 -15.78 18.01 -9.39
N TRP A 362 -14.74 17.79 -8.58
CA TRP A 362 -13.56 18.64 -8.59
C TRP A 362 -12.72 18.45 -9.85
N ARG A 363 -12.54 17.20 -10.31
CA ARG A 363 -11.83 16.90 -11.55
C ARG A 363 -12.48 17.57 -12.76
N GLU A 364 -13.80 17.54 -12.84
CA GLU A 364 -14.56 18.15 -13.95
C GLU A 364 -14.55 19.69 -13.90
N LYS A 365 -14.63 20.29 -12.70
CA LYS A 365 -14.65 21.75 -12.54
C LYS A 365 -13.26 22.40 -12.58
N TYR A 366 -12.23 21.68 -12.15
CA TYR A 366 -10.87 22.20 -11.94
C TYR A 366 -9.79 21.18 -12.36
N PRO A 367 -9.73 20.77 -13.64
CA PRO A 367 -8.87 19.66 -14.09
C PRO A 367 -7.37 19.93 -13.85
N ASP A 368 -6.86 21.11 -14.20
CA ASP A 368 -5.43 21.42 -14.04
C ASP A 368 -5.01 21.39 -12.57
N SER A 369 -5.74 22.11 -11.70
CA SER A 369 -5.47 22.14 -10.27
C SER A 369 -5.66 20.77 -9.59
N TYR A 370 -6.56 19.93 -10.10
CA TYR A 370 -6.76 18.56 -9.62
C TYR A 370 -5.52 17.70 -9.86
N TYR A 371 -5.00 17.71 -11.09
CA TYR A 371 -3.83 16.91 -11.45
C TYR A 371 -2.52 17.47 -10.86
N GLU A 372 -2.37 18.79 -10.77
CA GLU A 372 -1.24 19.45 -10.10
C GLU A 372 -1.16 19.11 -8.60
N ALA A 373 -2.31 18.81 -7.96
CA ALA A 373 -2.38 18.40 -6.56
C ALA A 373 -2.10 16.90 -6.34
N PHE A 374 -1.80 16.14 -7.39
CA PHE A 374 -1.51 14.70 -7.33
C PHE A 374 -2.60 13.86 -6.60
N ILE A 375 -3.86 14.25 -6.72
CA ILE A 375 -4.98 13.66 -5.96
C ILE A 375 -5.13 12.15 -6.23
N SER A 376 -4.86 11.72 -7.47
CA SER A 376 -4.88 10.33 -7.88
C SER A 376 -3.98 9.42 -7.02
N LEU A 377 -2.87 9.95 -6.47
CA LEU A 377 -1.95 9.22 -5.60
C LEU A 377 -2.49 9.10 -4.16
N CYS A 378 -3.43 9.97 -3.78
CA CYS A 378 -4.02 10.04 -2.44
C CYS A 378 -5.30 9.21 -2.34
N ILE A 379 -6.10 9.12 -3.43
CA ILE A 379 -7.37 8.38 -3.44
C ILE A 379 -7.20 6.93 -2.93
N PRO A 380 -6.25 6.11 -3.42
CA PRO A 380 -6.05 4.76 -2.89
C PRO A 380 -5.83 4.70 -1.38
N LYS A 381 -5.14 5.71 -0.82
CA LYS A 381 -4.87 5.79 0.63
C LYS A 381 -6.14 6.11 1.42
N LEU A 382 -6.96 7.03 0.90
CA LEU A 382 -8.23 7.42 1.51
C LEU A 382 -9.27 6.29 1.46
N LEU A 383 -9.30 5.53 0.36
CA LEU A 383 -10.24 4.42 0.21
C LEU A 383 -9.83 3.17 1.01
N ASN A 384 -8.54 3.01 1.33
CA ASN A 384 -8.03 1.79 1.94
C ASN A 384 -8.79 1.35 3.21
N PRO A 385 -9.04 2.21 4.22
CA PRO A 385 -9.82 1.80 5.40
C PRO A 385 -11.24 1.33 5.06
N LEU A 386 -11.91 2.00 4.12
CA LEU A 386 -13.27 1.66 3.71
C LEU A 386 -13.34 0.34 2.95
N ILE A 387 -12.38 0.12 2.05
CA ILE A 387 -12.24 -1.14 1.32
C ILE A 387 -11.95 -2.28 2.29
N ARG A 388 -11.06 -2.07 3.26
CA ARG A 388 -10.77 -3.03 4.34
C ARG A 388 -12.03 -3.48 5.08
N VAL A 389 -12.91 -2.54 5.45
CA VAL A 389 -14.23 -2.87 6.05
C VAL A 389 -15.09 -3.75 5.15
N GLN A 390 -15.19 -3.42 3.86
CA GLN A 390 -15.95 -4.25 2.91
C GLN A 390 -15.36 -5.65 2.76
N LEU A 391 -14.04 -5.78 2.86
CA LEU A 391 -13.35 -7.05 2.73
C LEU A 391 -13.46 -7.92 3.99
N ILE A 392 -13.84 -7.43 5.17
CA ILE A 392 -13.81 -8.20 6.44
C ILE A 392 -14.47 -9.59 6.29
N ASP A 393 -15.67 -9.67 5.71
CA ASP A 393 -16.37 -10.94 5.51
C ASP A 393 -15.90 -11.74 4.29
N TRP A 394 -15.07 -11.14 3.43
CA TRP A 394 -14.58 -11.78 2.22
C TRP A 394 -13.52 -12.82 2.55
N ASN A 395 -13.83 -14.08 2.21
CA ASN A 395 -12.93 -15.21 2.31
C ASN A 395 -12.68 -15.79 0.89
N PRO A 396 -11.49 -15.57 0.30
CA PRO A 396 -11.17 -15.99 -1.07
C PRO A 396 -11.04 -17.52 -1.23
N LEU A 397 -11.05 -18.29 -0.14
CA LEU A 397 -10.92 -19.74 -0.16
C LEU A 397 -12.29 -20.45 -0.25
N LYS A 398 -13.39 -19.73 -0.09
CA LYS A 398 -14.74 -20.28 -0.22
C LYS A 398 -15.21 -20.25 -1.68
N PHE A 399 -15.84 -21.33 -2.12
CA PHE A 399 -16.34 -21.46 -3.50
C PHE A 399 -17.44 -20.44 -3.86
N ASP A 400 -18.26 -20.05 -2.88
CA ASP A 400 -19.34 -19.07 -2.99
C ASP A 400 -18.88 -17.63 -2.70
N ALA A 401 -17.56 -17.39 -2.62
CA ALA A 401 -17.03 -16.05 -2.40
C ALA A 401 -17.42 -15.12 -3.56
N ILE A 402 -17.88 -13.92 -3.20
CA ILE A 402 -18.18 -12.86 -4.17
C ILE A 402 -16.89 -12.50 -4.91
N GLY A 403 -16.95 -12.49 -6.24
CA GLY A 403 -15.83 -12.07 -7.07
C GLY A 403 -15.54 -10.58 -6.89
N LEU A 404 -14.26 -10.19 -6.86
CA LEU A 404 -13.88 -8.80 -6.55
C LEU A 404 -14.53 -7.77 -7.49
N LYS A 405 -14.71 -8.10 -8.78
CA LYS A 405 -15.39 -7.23 -9.75
C LYS A 405 -16.84 -6.90 -9.40
N GLN A 406 -17.48 -7.75 -8.61
CA GLN A 406 -18.87 -7.58 -8.19
C GLN A 406 -18.99 -6.75 -6.89
N MET A 407 -17.86 -6.42 -6.25
CA MET A 407 -17.88 -5.67 -5.02
C MET A 407 -18.14 -4.18 -5.25
N PRO A 408 -18.91 -3.51 -4.38
CA PRO A 408 -19.26 -2.10 -4.55
C PRO A 408 -18.06 -1.17 -4.67
N TRP A 409 -16.99 -1.43 -3.92
CA TRP A 409 -15.77 -0.64 -4.01
C TRP A 409 -15.09 -0.73 -5.39
N PHE A 410 -15.15 -1.92 -6.02
CA PHE A 410 -14.50 -2.17 -7.30
C PHE A 410 -15.24 -1.42 -8.41
N THR A 411 -16.56 -1.61 -8.48
CA THR A 411 -17.41 -0.92 -9.46
C THR A 411 -17.33 0.59 -9.31
N SER A 412 -17.31 1.10 -8.07
CA SER A 412 -17.18 2.55 -7.83
C SER A 412 -15.86 3.13 -8.35
N ILE A 413 -14.75 2.39 -8.22
CA ILE A 413 -13.46 2.82 -8.74
C ILE A 413 -13.44 2.72 -10.28
N GLU A 414 -13.99 1.65 -10.86
CA GLU A 414 -14.10 1.51 -12.31
C GLU A 414 -14.90 2.66 -12.94
N GLU A 415 -16.07 2.99 -12.38
CA GLU A 415 -16.90 4.12 -12.80
C GLU A 415 -16.15 5.46 -12.69
N PHE A 416 -15.40 5.66 -11.61
CA PHE A 416 -14.58 6.85 -11.41
C PHE A 416 -13.43 6.97 -12.42
N MET A 417 -12.80 5.85 -12.79
CA MET A 417 -11.74 5.81 -13.81
C MET A 417 -12.30 6.03 -15.21
N ALA A 418 -13.46 5.44 -15.52
CA ALA A 418 -14.12 5.57 -16.82
C ALA A 418 -14.64 6.99 -17.11
N SER A 419 -14.99 7.75 -16.06
CA SER A 419 -15.44 9.14 -16.16
C SER A 419 -14.30 10.17 -16.34
N GLY A 420 -13.05 9.73 -16.55
CA GLY A 420 -11.95 10.62 -16.89
C GLY A 420 -12.12 11.21 -18.30
N MET A 421 -11.85 12.50 -18.48
CA MET A 421 -11.90 13.14 -19.80
C MET A 421 -10.89 12.47 -20.75
N GLU A 422 -11.35 12.03 -21.93
CA GLU A 422 -10.50 11.59 -23.04
C GLU A 422 -9.76 12.78 -23.68
N ASP A 423 -8.92 13.47 -22.91
CA ASP A 423 -7.96 14.39 -23.52
C ASP A 423 -6.84 13.56 -24.14
N SER A 424 -6.90 13.43 -25.47
CA SER A 424 -5.99 12.69 -26.36
C SER A 424 -4.51 13.14 -26.30
N LYS A 425 -4.11 13.93 -25.31
CA LYS A 425 -2.76 14.42 -25.05
C LYS A 425 -2.13 13.86 -23.76
N LYS A 426 -2.90 13.16 -22.91
CA LYS A 426 -2.40 12.50 -21.69
C LYS A 426 -2.80 11.03 -21.69
N GLU A 427 -2.14 10.25 -22.54
CA GLU A 427 -2.35 8.80 -22.67
C GLU A 427 -2.17 8.06 -21.32
N ASP A 428 -1.44 8.66 -20.38
CA ASP A 428 -1.09 8.11 -19.06
C ASP A 428 -1.74 8.89 -17.89
N SER A 429 -3.06 9.09 -17.92
CA SER A 429 -3.79 9.73 -16.80
C SER A 429 -3.56 8.93 -15.51
N SER A 430 -2.99 9.58 -14.48
CA SER A 430 -2.64 8.95 -13.20
C SER A 430 -3.82 8.28 -12.48
N ASP A 431 -5.05 8.69 -12.79
CA ASP A 431 -6.30 8.09 -12.30
C ASP A 431 -6.48 6.62 -12.74
N LYS A 432 -6.01 6.25 -13.95
CA LYS A 432 -6.09 4.86 -14.44
C LYS A 432 -5.28 3.88 -13.59
N LYS A 433 -4.34 4.39 -12.79
CA LYS A 433 -3.48 3.59 -11.89
C LYS A 433 -4.09 3.39 -10.50
N ILE A 434 -5.24 4.01 -10.20
CA ILE A 434 -5.89 3.93 -8.87
C ILE A 434 -6.26 2.48 -8.54
N LEU A 435 -6.95 1.78 -9.46
CA LEU A 435 -7.38 0.40 -9.23
C LEU A 435 -6.18 -0.53 -9.01
N SER A 436 -5.16 -0.45 -9.87
CA SER A 436 -3.91 -1.22 -9.71
C SER A 436 -3.22 -0.92 -8.37
N THR A 437 -3.22 0.34 -7.93
CA THR A 437 -2.63 0.74 -6.64
C THR A 437 -3.41 0.14 -5.47
N VAL A 438 -4.74 0.17 -5.50
CA VAL A 438 -5.60 -0.45 -4.48
C VAL A 438 -5.40 -1.96 -4.42
N ILE A 439 -5.37 -2.64 -5.57
CA ILE A 439 -5.09 -4.08 -5.65
C ILE A 439 -3.73 -4.40 -5.01
N ASN A 440 -2.68 -3.66 -5.38
CA ASN A 440 -1.33 -3.88 -4.86
C ASN A 440 -1.18 -3.58 -3.38
N LYS A 441 -1.89 -2.57 -2.85
CA LYS A 441 -1.70 -2.08 -1.47
C LYS A 441 -2.70 -2.64 -0.47
N THR A 442 -3.84 -3.16 -0.93
CA THR A 442 -4.92 -3.65 -0.05
C THR A 442 -5.27 -5.11 -0.32
N ILE A 443 -5.45 -5.51 -1.58
CA ILE A 443 -5.92 -6.86 -1.91
C ILE A 443 -4.79 -7.89 -1.85
N ILE A 444 -3.64 -7.59 -2.45
CA ILE A 444 -2.49 -8.51 -2.47
C ILE A 444 -2.01 -8.84 -1.05
N PRO A 445 -1.75 -7.87 -0.14
CA PRO A 445 -1.33 -8.19 1.22
C PRO A 445 -2.32 -9.11 1.94
N ARG A 446 -3.62 -8.82 1.81
CA ARG A 446 -4.67 -9.65 2.40
C ARG A 446 -4.64 -11.08 1.84
N LEU A 447 -4.49 -11.25 0.53
CA LEU A 447 -4.38 -12.59 -0.08
C LEU A 447 -3.11 -13.32 0.35
N THR A 448 -2.00 -12.62 0.48
CA THR A 448 -0.76 -13.18 1.01
C THR A 448 -0.98 -13.71 2.42
N ASP A 449 -1.67 -12.98 3.31
CA ASP A 449 -2.00 -13.47 4.65
C ASP A 449 -2.87 -14.74 4.61
N PHE A 450 -3.85 -14.82 3.70
CA PHE A 450 -4.63 -16.04 3.48
C PHE A 450 -3.74 -17.20 3.03
N VAL A 451 -2.82 -16.97 2.10
CA VAL A 451 -1.89 -18.00 1.59
C VAL A 451 -0.97 -18.50 2.69
N GLU A 452 -0.43 -17.62 3.50
CA GLU A 452 0.58 -17.96 4.52
C GLU A 452 -0.02 -18.72 5.69
N PHE A 453 -1.20 -18.28 6.16
CA PHE A 453 -1.73 -18.71 7.46
C PHE A 453 -2.99 -19.57 7.39
N ILE A 454 -3.81 -19.43 6.33
CA ILE A 454 -5.16 -20.01 6.30
C ILE A 454 -5.30 -21.09 5.23
N TRP A 455 -4.72 -20.88 4.05
CA TRP A 455 -4.86 -21.78 2.91
C TRP A 455 -4.21 -23.15 3.18
N ASP A 456 -4.97 -24.19 2.84
CA ASP A 456 -4.51 -25.56 2.85
C ASP A 456 -4.31 -26.10 1.41
N PRO A 457 -3.05 -26.34 0.98
CA PRO A 457 -2.75 -26.93 -0.33
C PRO A 457 -3.36 -28.31 -0.57
N LEU A 458 -3.73 -29.05 0.48
CA LEU A 458 -4.44 -30.33 0.35
C LEU A 458 -5.94 -30.15 0.07
N SER A 459 -6.53 -28.97 0.31
CA SER A 459 -7.95 -28.73 0.03
C SER A 459 -8.16 -28.25 -1.41
N THR A 460 -8.71 -29.14 -2.25
CA THR A 460 -8.96 -28.84 -3.66
C THR A 460 -9.95 -27.68 -3.86
N SER A 461 -10.98 -27.56 -3.02
CA SER A 461 -11.95 -26.46 -3.09
C SER A 461 -11.27 -25.11 -2.81
N GLN A 462 -10.48 -25.03 -1.74
CA GLN A 462 -9.73 -23.84 -1.40
C GLN A 462 -8.73 -23.47 -2.49
N THR A 463 -7.95 -24.44 -2.99
CA THR A 463 -6.98 -24.21 -4.07
C THR A 463 -7.64 -23.69 -5.34
N THR A 464 -8.77 -24.29 -5.75
CA THR A 464 -9.47 -23.87 -6.98
C THR A 464 -10.06 -22.47 -6.84
N SER A 465 -10.65 -22.17 -5.67
CA SER A 465 -11.19 -20.83 -5.37
C SER A 465 -10.08 -19.78 -5.37
N LEU A 466 -8.96 -20.06 -4.69
CA LEU A 466 -7.83 -19.16 -4.62
C LEU A 466 -7.24 -18.87 -6.01
N ILE A 467 -7.05 -19.90 -6.84
CA ILE A 467 -6.57 -19.75 -8.23
C ILE A 467 -7.49 -18.83 -9.02
N THR A 468 -8.82 -18.93 -8.84
CA THR A 468 -9.80 -18.09 -9.54
C THR A 468 -9.61 -16.61 -9.19
N HIS A 469 -9.46 -16.29 -7.91
CA HIS A 469 -9.25 -14.92 -7.45
C HIS A 469 -7.86 -14.38 -7.84
N CYS A 470 -6.81 -15.19 -7.72
CA CYS A 470 -5.47 -14.82 -8.17
C CYS A 470 -5.44 -14.56 -9.67
N ARG A 471 -6.08 -15.39 -10.49
CA ARG A 471 -6.13 -15.19 -11.94
C ARG A 471 -6.77 -13.85 -12.29
N MET A 472 -7.94 -13.56 -11.70
CA MET A 472 -8.63 -12.30 -11.93
C MET A 472 -7.77 -11.09 -11.55
N ILE A 473 -7.08 -11.13 -10.39
CA ILE A 473 -6.16 -10.06 -9.98
C ILE A 473 -5.01 -9.89 -10.97
N LEU A 474 -4.44 -10.99 -11.45
CA LEU A 474 -3.31 -10.96 -12.36
C LEU A 474 -3.71 -10.44 -13.74
N GLU A 475 -4.90 -10.78 -14.22
CA GLU A 475 -5.49 -10.22 -15.44
C GLU A 475 -5.68 -8.70 -15.31
N GLU A 476 -6.25 -8.22 -14.20
CA GLU A 476 -6.45 -6.78 -13.94
C GLU A 476 -5.14 -5.98 -13.80
N LEU A 477 -4.12 -6.57 -13.18
CA LEU A 477 -2.81 -5.91 -13.09
C LEU A 477 -2.11 -5.83 -14.45
N SER A 478 -2.31 -6.84 -15.30
CA SER A 478 -1.76 -6.86 -16.67
C SER A 478 -2.43 -5.86 -17.60
N THR A 479 -3.71 -5.55 -17.40
CA THR A 479 -4.41 -4.50 -18.16
C THR A 479 -4.03 -3.08 -17.72
N CYS A 480 -3.68 -2.89 -16.44
CA CYS A 480 -3.41 -1.56 -15.88
C CYS A 480 -1.93 -1.14 -15.89
N ALA A 481 -0.95 -2.05 -16.03
CA ALA A 481 0.47 -1.68 -16.04
C ALA A 481 1.37 -2.71 -16.75
N ASN A 482 2.32 -2.20 -17.54
CA ASN A 482 3.49 -2.95 -18.05
C ASN A 482 4.59 -3.14 -16.98
N GLU A 483 4.40 -2.64 -15.75
CA GLU A 483 5.38 -2.76 -14.68
C GLU A 483 5.19 -4.05 -13.87
N VAL A 484 6.30 -4.78 -13.67
CA VAL A 484 6.35 -5.95 -12.78
C VAL A 484 6.08 -5.49 -11.35
N SER A 485 4.83 -5.58 -10.90
CA SER A 485 4.48 -5.21 -9.53
C SER A 485 5.17 -6.15 -8.54
N LYS A 486 6.04 -5.60 -7.67
CA LYS A 486 6.69 -6.36 -6.59
C LYS A 486 5.70 -7.20 -5.76
N GLY A 487 4.52 -6.66 -5.49
CA GLY A 487 3.45 -7.36 -4.77
C GLY A 487 2.98 -8.65 -5.43
N LYS A 488 2.85 -8.68 -6.77
CA LYS A 488 2.56 -9.91 -7.53
C LYS A 488 3.63 -10.98 -7.29
N GLN A 489 4.91 -10.60 -7.37
CA GLN A 489 6.02 -11.53 -7.17
C GLN A 489 6.04 -12.07 -5.74
N ASP A 490 5.80 -11.21 -4.75
CA ASP A 490 5.74 -11.59 -3.34
C ASP A 490 4.59 -12.59 -3.07
N LEU A 491 3.41 -12.36 -3.66
CA LEU A 491 2.27 -13.29 -3.57
C LEU A 491 2.58 -14.66 -4.19
N LEU A 492 3.10 -14.68 -5.42
CA LEU A 492 3.46 -15.93 -6.10
C LEU A 492 4.55 -16.70 -5.34
N LYS A 493 5.53 -15.98 -4.77
CA LYS A 493 6.56 -16.57 -3.92
C LYS A 493 5.96 -17.17 -2.65
N SER A 494 5.03 -16.48 -2.00
CA SER A 494 4.36 -16.98 -0.80
C SER A 494 3.59 -18.28 -1.08
N ILE A 495 2.89 -18.36 -2.22
CA ILE A 495 2.21 -19.59 -2.68
C ILE A 495 3.20 -20.75 -2.82
N VAL A 496 4.34 -20.51 -3.50
CA VAL A 496 5.40 -21.51 -3.69
C VAL A 496 5.97 -21.98 -2.36
N VAL A 497 6.24 -21.06 -1.42
CA VAL A 497 6.75 -21.39 -0.07
C VAL A 497 5.73 -22.24 0.68
N ARG A 498 4.44 -21.88 0.64
CA ARG A 498 3.37 -22.63 1.30
C ARG A 498 3.21 -24.05 0.75
N MET A 499 3.33 -24.22 -0.57
CA MET A 499 3.33 -25.54 -1.22
C MET A 499 4.55 -26.39 -0.82
N LYS A 500 5.76 -25.78 -0.82
CA LYS A 500 6.99 -26.46 -0.37
C LYS A 500 6.82 -27.01 1.04
N LYS A 501 6.30 -26.17 1.95
CA LYS A 501 5.99 -26.55 3.32
C LYS A 501 4.99 -27.71 3.39
N ALA A 502 3.91 -27.67 2.62
CA ALA A 502 2.94 -28.77 2.60
C ALA A 502 3.53 -30.09 2.08
N ILE A 503 4.43 -30.04 1.09
CA ILE A 503 5.14 -31.25 0.61
C ILE A 503 6.04 -31.82 1.71
N GLU A 504 6.74 -30.95 2.45
CA GLU A 504 7.73 -31.36 3.45
C GLU A 504 7.07 -31.84 4.76
N ASP A 505 6.03 -31.15 5.23
CA ASP A 505 5.41 -31.39 6.54
C ASP A 505 4.24 -32.39 6.48
N ASP A 506 3.47 -32.41 5.38
CA ASP A 506 2.18 -33.13 5.33
C ASP A 506 2.19 -34.41 4.48
N VAL A 507 3.24 -34.66 3.67
CA VAL A 507 3.33 -35.86 2.82
C VAL A 507 4.08 -36.99 3.52
N PHE A 508 3.35 -38.05 3.84
CA PHE A 508 3.92 -39.26 4.44
C PHE A 508 3.30 -40.52 3.83
N ILE A 509 4.07 -41.26 3.03
CA ILE A 509 3.64 -42.55 2.45
C ILE A 509 4.51 -43.66 3.05
N PRO A 510 3.98 -44.48 3.98
CA PRO A 510 4.75 -45.55 4.59
C PRO A 510 5.05 -46.67 3.60
N LEU A 511 6.20 -47.32 3.79
CA LEU A 511 6.59 -48.54 3.05
C LEU A 511 6.47 -49.74 3.98
N TYR A 512 5.68 -50.73 3.57
CA TYR A 512 5.48 -51.96 4.31
C TYR A 512 5.99 -53.17 3.52
N PRO A 513 6.37 -54.27 4.18
CA PRO A 513 6.69 -55.53 3.50
C PRO A 513 5.53 -56.01 2.63
N LYS A 514 5.84 -56.61 1.47
CA LYS A 514 4.83 -57.07 0.50
C LYS A 514 3.83 -58.04 1.14
N SER A 515 4.29 -58.95 1.98
CA SER A 515 3.45 -59.91 2.73
C SER A 515 2.37 -59.25 3.59
N THR A 516 2.61 -58.04 4.10
CA THR A 516 1.65 -57.30 4.93
C THR A 516 0.59 -56.58 4.10
N VAL A 517 0.91 -56.26 2.84
CA VAL A 517 0.08 -55.45 1.93
C VAL A 517 -0.65 -56.31 0.89
N GLU A 518 -0.22 -57.56 0.68
CA GLU A 518 -0.89 -58.55 -0.18
C GLU A 518 -2.38 -58.68 0.12
N ASN A 519 -2.75 -58.71 1.41
CA ASN A 519 -4.15 -58.61 1.80
C ASN A 519 -4.61 -57.14 1.72
N LYS A 520 -5.38 -56.81 0.66
CA LYS A 520 -5.99 -55.47 0.46
C LYS A 520 -6.91 -55.03 1.61
N THR A 521 -7.43 -55.96 2.41
CA THR A 521 -8.27 -55.60 3.57
C THR A 521 -7.45 -55.27 4.81
N SER A 522 -6.13 -55.45 4.79
CA SER A 522 -5.27 -55.20 5.94
C SER A 522 -5.25 -53.71 6.32
N PRO A 523 -5.14 -53.37 7.62
CA PRO A 523 -5.03 -51.99 8.07
C PRO A 523 -3.85 -51.24 7.40
N HIS A 524 -2.71 -51.92 7.25
CA HIS A 524 -1.51 -51.38 6.59
C HIS A 524 -1.74 -51.04 5.12
N SER A 525 -2.40 -51.94 4.37
CA SER A 525 -2.74 -51.72 2.95
C SER A 525 -3.67 -50.52 2.79
N LYS A 526 -4.76 -50.46 3.57
CA LYS A 526 -5.71 -49.35 3.55
C LYS A 526 -5.07 -48.00 3.90
N PHE A 527 -4.19 -47.97 4.90
CA PHE A 527 -3.50 -46.74 5.30
C PHE A 527 -2.52 -46.27 4.23
N GLN A 528 -1.67 -47.17 3.71
CA GLN A 528 -0.74 -46.83 2.62
C GLN A 528 -1.49 -46.31 1.39
N GLU A 529 -2.61 -46.92 1.02
CA GLU A 529 -3.44 -46.51 -0.10
C GLU A 529 -3.99 -45.09 0.10
N ARG A 530 -4.52 -44.78 1.29
CA ARG A 530 -4.98 -43.44 1.64
C ARG A 530 -3.86 -42.41 1.53
N GLN A 531 -2.69 -42.70 2.08
CA GLN A 531 -1.56 -41.77 2.03
C GLN A 531 -1.07 -41.54 0.60
N PHE A 532 -1.05 -42.59 -0.22
CA PHE A 532 -0.71 -42.47 -1.63
C PHE A 532 -1.69 -41.54 -2.37
N TRP A 533 -3.00 -41.75 -2.21
CA TRP A 533 -4.01 -40.91 -2.86
C TRP A 533 -4.03 -39.47 -2.34
N SER A 534 -3.69 -39.25 -1.07
CA SER A 534 -3.47 -37.91 -0.51
C SER A 534 -2.29 -37.21 -1.21
N GLY A 535 -1.18 -37.92 -1.42
CA GLY A 535 -0.04 -37.42 -2.19
C GLY A 535 -0.40 -37.10 -3.64
N VAL A 536 -1.17 -37.97 -4.31
CA VAL A 536 -1.68 -37.72 -5.68
C VAL A 536 -2.63 -36.50 -5.71
N LYS A 537 -3.44 -36.31 -4.67
CA LYS A 537 -4.32 -35.14 -4.56
C LYS A 537 -3.51 -33.85 -4.43
N LEU A 538 -2.49 -33.83 -3.56
CA LEU A 538 -1.59 -32.68 -3.44
C LEU A 538 -0.88 -32.40 -4.77
N PHE A 539 -0.41 -33.45 -5.45
CA PHE A 539 0.20 -33.35 -6.78
C PHE A 539 -0.74 -32.68 -7.78
N ARG A 540 -1.99 -33.14 -7.87
CA ARG A 540 -3.01 -32.49 -8.69
C ARG A 540 -3.19 -31.03 -8.30
N ASN A 541 -3.35 -30.72 -7.01
CA ASN A 541 -3.61 -29.36 -6.54
C ASN A 541 -2.45 -28.41 -6.84
N ILE A 542 -1.19 -28.87 -6.78
CA ILE A 542 -0.02 -28.08 -7.19
C ILE A 542 -0.07 -27.80 -8.69
N LEU A 543 -0.36 -28.81 -9.52
CA LEU A 543 -0.39 -28.65 -10.97
C LEU A 543 -1.56 -27.81 -11.49
N LEU A 544 -2.63 -27.61 -10.71
CA LEU A 544 -3.71 -26.68 -11.05
C LEU A 544 -3.24 -25.23 -11.20
N TRP A 545 -2.09 -24.88 -10.62
CA TRP A 545 -1.50 -23.54 -10.74
C TRP A 545 -0.79 -23.28 -12.07
N ASN A 546 -0.79 -24.28 -12.97
CA ASN A 546 -0.33 -24.13 -14.35
C ASN A 546 -0.98 -22.92 -15.03
N GLY A 547 -0.15 -22.07 -15.63
CA GLY A 547 -0.55 -20.81 -16.27
C GLY A 547 -0.53 -19.59 -15.34
N LEU A 548 -0.43 -19.76 -14.02
CA LEU A 548 -0.18 -18.66 -13.07
C LEU A 548 1.27 -18.66 -12.55
N LEU A 549 1.80 -19.84 -12.24
CA LEU A 549 3.19 -20.03 -11.82
C LEU A 549 4.08 -20.43 -13.01
N PRO A 550 5.39 -20.11 -12.97
CA PRO A 550 6.34 -20.58 -13.98
C PRO A 550 6.41 -22.11 -14.04
N ASP A 551 6.47 -22.66 -15.25
CA ASP A 551 6.50 -24.11 -15.48
C ASP A 551 7.66 -24.80 -14.75
N ASP A 552 8.87 -24.22 -14.79
CA ASP A 552 10.05 -24.77 -14.10
C ASP A 552 9.83 -24.94 -12.59
N THR A 553 9.13 -23.98 -11.97
CA THR A 553 8.80 -24.04 -10.53
C THR A 553 7.78 -25.13 -10.25
N LEU A 554 6.74 -25.26 -11.08
CA LEU A 554 5.74 -26.33 -10.93
C LEU A 554 6.33 -27.71 -11.17
N GLN A 555 7.25 -27.85 -12.14
CA GLN A 555 7.97 -29.08 -12.40
C GLN A 555 8.91 -29.43 -11.24
N GLU A 556 9.62 -28.47 -10.66
CA GLU A 556 10.45 -28.69 -9.46
C GLU A 556 9.60 -29.22 -8.29
N LEU A 557 8.47 -28.56 -8.00
CA LEU A 557 7.59 -28.93 -6.89
C LEU A 557 6.85 -30.25 -7.12
N GLY A 558 6.13 -30.34 -8.23
CA GLY A 558 5.26 -31.46 -8.55
C GLY A 558 6.06 -32.70 -8.97
N LEU A 559 6.97 -32.56 -9.93
CA LEU A 559 7.71 -33.71 -10.48
C LEU A 559 8.93 -34.06 -9.62
N GLY A 560 9.73 -33.05 -9.27
CA GLY A 560 10.95 -33.26 -8.48
C GLY A 560 10.66 -33.63 -7.03
N LYS A 561 10.04 -32.71 -6.27
CA LYS A 561 9.89 -32.85 -4.82
C LYS A 561 8.76 -33.79 -4.39
N LEU A 562 7.72 -33.98 -5.20
CA LEU A 562 6.57 -34.81 -4.83
C LEU A 562 6.53 -36.16 -5.57
N LEU A 563 6.47 -36.15 -6.90
CA LEU A 563 6.39 -37.38 -7.71
C LEU A 563 7.62 -38.26 -7.52
N ASN A 564 8.82 -37.74 -7.80
CA ASN A 564 10.05 -38.54 -7.76
C ASN A 564 10.43 -38.98 -6.33
N ARG A 565 10.23 -38.09 -5.34
CA ARG A 565 10.63 -38.36 -3.95
C ARG A 565 9.64 -39.23 -3.17
N TYR A 566 8.35 -39.19 -3.46
CA TYR A 566 7.34 -39.91 -2.67
C TYR A 566 6.52 -40.89 -3.50
N LEU A 567 5.87 -40.43 -4.58
CA LEU A 567 4.91 -41.25 -5.32
C LEU A 567 5.60 -42.40 -6.08
N ILE A 568 6.70 -42.14 -6.79
CA ILE A 568 7.44 -43.19 -7.52
C ILE A 568 8.01 -44.23 -6.55
N ILE A 569 8.55 -43.80 -5.41
CA ILE A 569 9.08 -44.71 -4.40
C ILE A 569 7.97 -45.65 -3.89
N ALA A 570 6.77 -45.12 -3.66
CA ALA A 570 5.62 -45.94 -3.28
C ALA A 570 5.21 -46.92 -4.39
N LEU A 571 5.20 -46.49 -5.65
CA LEU A 571 4.86 -47.34 -6.80
C LEU A 571 5.90 -48.46 -7.04
N LEU A 572 7.19 -48.18 -6.86
CA LEU A 572 8.27 -49.16 -6.99
C LEU A 572 8.15 -50.31 -5.99
N ASN A 573 7.59 -50.03 -4.81
CA ASN A 573 7.39 -51.01 -3.74
C ASN A 573 6.01 -51.69 -3.76
N ALA A 574 5.10 -51.25 -4.64
CA ALA A 574 3.78 -51.84 -4.78
C ALA A 574 3.81 -53.24 -5.43
N ILE A 575 2.78 -54.03 -5.18
CA ILE A 575 2.58 -55.33 -5.83
C ILE A 575 2.14 -55.08 -7.28
N PRO A 576 2.78 -55.71 -8.29
CA PRO A 576 2.39 -55.54 -9.67
C PRO A 576 0.96 -55.99 -9.95
N GLY A 577 0.21 -55.16 -10.66
CA GLY A 577 -1.17 -55.44 -11.06
C GLY A 577 -1.90 -54.20 -11.60
N PRO A 578 -3.19 -54.33 -11.94
CA PRO A 578 -3.99 -53.29 -12.59
C PRO A 578 -4.17 -52.01 -11.74
N GLU A 579 -4.12 -52.12 -10.41
CA GLU A 579 -4.23 -50.96 -9.50
C GLU A 579 -3.07 -49.97 -9.68
N VAL A 580 -1.85 -50.47 -9.88
CA VAL A 580 -0.67 -49.63 -10.11
C VAL A 580 -0.80 -48.93 -11.47
N VAL A 581 -1.33 -49.61 -12.50
CA VAL A 581 -1.63 -48.98 -13.79
C VAL A 581 -2.65 -47.85 -13.62
N LYS A 582 -3.73 -48.07 -12.84
CA LYS A 582 -4.73 -47.04 -12.54
C LYS A 582 -4.10 -45.82 -11.86
N LYS A 583 -3.20 -46.02 -10.90
CA LYS A 583 -2.44 -44.93 -10.25
C LYS A 583 -1.58 -44.16 -11.23
N CYS A 584 -0.84 -44.85 -12.10
CA CYS A 584 -0.02 -44.23 -13.14
C CYS A 584 -0.85 -43.42 -14.13
N LYS A 585 -2.00 -43.96 -14.58
CA LYS A 585 -2.95 -43.26 -15.44
C LYS A 585 -3.44 -41.96 -14.79
N GLN A 586 -3.77 -41.99 -13.50
CA GLN A 586 -4.22 -40.81 -12.77
C GLN A 586 -3.11 -39.76 -12.64
N ILE A 587 -1.88 -40.16 -12.31
CA ILE A 587 -0.73 -39.24 -12.27
C ILE A 587 -0.53 -38.58 -13.63
N ALA A 588 -0.51 -39.37 -14.71
CA ALA A 588 -0.35 -38.85 -16.06
C ALA A 588 -1.54 -37.98 -16.50
N ALA A 589 -2.76 -38.27 -16.01
CA ALA A 589 -3.94 -37.48 -16.29
C ALA A 589 -3.85 -36.03 -15.78
N TYR A 590 -3.17 -35.81 -14.66
CA TYR A 590 -3.02 -34.49 -14.05
C TYR A 590 -1.89 -33.64 -14.64
N LEU A 591 -1.04 -34.20 -15.49
CA LEU A 591 0.04 -33.44 -16.12
C LEU A 591 -0.52 -32.40 -17.11
N PRO A 592 -0.09 -31.13 -17.04
CA PRO A 592 -0.53 -30.10 -17.99
C PRO A 592 -0.15 -30.44 -19.43
N GLU A 593 -1.13 -30.43 -20.33
CA GLU A 593 -0.91 -30.70 -21.76
C GLU A 593 0.04 -29.68 -22.40
N LYS A 594 0.06 -28.44 -21.88
CA LYS A 594 0.93 -27.35 -22.35
C LYS A 594 2.41 -27.70 -22.32
N TRP A 595 2.84 -28.52 -21.36
CA TRP A 595 4.24 -28.92 -21.25
C TRP A 595 4.72 -29.84 -22.39
N PHE A 596 3.78 -30.39 -23.16
CA PHE A 596 4.03 -31.37 -24.22
C PHE A 596 3.69 -30.86 -25.63
N GLN A 597 3.43 -29.55 -25.79
CA GLN A 597 2.98 -28.95 -27.05
C GLN A 597 4.08 -28.86 -28.12
N ASN A 598 5.36 -28.96 -27.76
CA ASN A 598 6.46 -28.96 -28.73
C ASN A 598 6.55 -30.32 -29.45
N CYS A 599 5.72 -30.51 -30.49
CA CYS A 599 5.63 -31.75 -31.28
C CYS A 599 6.95 -32.18 -31.95
N ALA A 600 7.93 -31.29 -32.09
CA ALA A 600 9.22 -31.62 -32.69
C ALA A 600 10.12 -32.48 -31.77
N MET A 601 9.92 -32.42 -30.45
CA MET A 601 10.67 -33.25 -29.51
C MET A 601 9.93 -34.58 -29.29
N ARG A 602 10.48 -35.68 -29.83
CA ARG A 602 10.02 -37.06 -29.56
C ARG A 602 10.40 -37.56 -28.15
N THR A 603 10.88 -36.66 -27.31
CA THR A 603 11.42 -36.91 -25.98
C THR A 603 10.62 -36.14 -24.94
N SER A 604 10.27 -36.83 -23.86
CA SER A 604 9.61 -36.24 -22.68
C SER A 604 10.52 -35.25 -21.94
N ILE A 605 9.93 -34.51 -21.01
CA ILE A 605 10.59 -33.57 -20.10
C ILE A 605 11.57 -34.34 -19.17
N PRO A 606 12.78 -33.83 -18.90
CA PRO A 606 13.81 -34.54 -18.13
C PRO A 606 13.37 -35.00 -16.73
N GLN A 607 12.55 -34.20 -16.04
CA GLN A 607 12.07 -34.48 -14.68
C GLN A 607 11.17 -35.73 -14.62
N LEU A 608 10.62 -36.17 -15.77
CA LEU A 608 9.80 -37.39 -15.89
C LEU A 608 10.61 -38.65 -16.19
N GLU A 609 11.93 -38.57 -16.39
CA GLU A 609 12.74 -39.73 -16.76
C GLU A 609 12.59 -40.88 -15.75
N ASN A 610 12.61 -40.58 -14.45
CA ASN A 610 12.38 -41.59 -13.40
C ASN A 610 11.01 -42.27 -13.51
N PHE A 611 9.99 -41.53 -13.93
CA PHE A 611 8.65 -42.07 -14.12
C PHE A 611 8.58 -42.94 -15.38
N ILE A 612 9.24 -42.53 -16.47
CA ILE A 612 9.33 -43.31 -17.71
C ILE A 612 10.07 -44.63 -17.44
N GLN A 613 11.23 -44.58 -16.78
CA GLN A 613 11.98 -45.76 -16.40
C GLN A 613 11.17 -46.69 -15.51
N PHE A 614 10.42 -46.14 -14.54
CA PHE A 614 9.49 -46.93 -13.74
C PHE A 614 8.43 -47.62 -14.60
N LEU A 615 7.75 -46.89 -15.50
CA LEU A 615 6.71 -47.44 -16.37
C LEU A 615 7.25 -48.58 -17.23
N LEU A 616 8.43 -48.42 -17.82
CA LEU A 616 9.09 -49.46 -18.61
C LEU A 616 9.39 -50.68 -17.75
N GLN A 617 10.08 -50.53 -16.63
CA GLN A 617 10.40 -51.65 -15.72
C GLN A 617 9.14 -52.34 -15.20
N PHE A 618 8.08 -51.58 -14.95
CA PHE A 618 6.80 -52.10 -14.51
C PHE A 618 6.10 -52.91 -15.60
N ALA A 619 6.10 -52.41 -16.83
CA ALA A 619 5.56 -53.11 -17.99
C ALA A 619 6.30 -54.43 -18.27
N HIS A 620 7.63 -54.44 -18.13
CA HIS A 620 8.42 -55.67 -18.22
C HIS A 620 8.00 -56.70 -17.16
N LYS A 621 7.79 -56.28 -15.90
CA LYS A 621 7.30 -57.16 -14.83
C LYS A 621 5.89 -57.71 -15.10
N LEU A 622 5.00 -56.89 -15.66
CA LEU A 622 3.64 -57.33 -16.05
C LEU A 622 3.65 -58.30 -17.23
N SER A 623 4.58 -58.12 -18.17
CA SER A 623 4.67 -58.96 -19.37
C SER A 623 4.95 -60.44 -19.10
N GLY A 624 5.61 -60.72 -17.96
CA GLY A 624 5.91 -62.05 -17.46
C GLY A 624 4.96 -62.55 -16.37
N SER A 625 3.86 -61.83 -16.09
CA SER A 625 2.86 -62.20 -15.09
C SER A 625 1.50 -62.50 -15.72
N GLU A 626 0.53 -62.85 -14.89
CA GLU A 626 -0.89 -63.05 -15.27
C GLU A 626 -1.57 -61.76 -15.78
N PHE A 627 -0.94 -60.60 -15.61
CA PHE A 627 -1.44 -59.27 -15.99
C PHE A 627 -0.80 -58.76 -17.29
N ARG A 628 -0.62 -59.64 -18.27
CA ARG A 628 0.03 -59.31 -19.54
C ARG A 628 -0.77 -58.31 -20.37
N ASP A 629 -2.10 -58.35 -20.28
CA ASP A 629 -2.96 -57.47 -21.07
C ASP A 629 -2.90 -56.01 -20.60
N GLU A 630 -2.61 -55.79 -19.32
CA GLU A 630 -2.40 -54.46 -18.72
C GLU A 630 -1.18 -53.73 -19.29
N VAL A 631 -0.24 -54.44 -19.91
CA VAL A 631 0.92 -53.84 -20.61
C VAL A 631 0.46 -52.87 -21.71
N LYS A 632 -0.67 -53.17 -22.38
CA LYS A 632 -1.26 -52.32 -23.43
C LYS A 632 -1.69 -50.95 -22.89
N GLU A 633 -2.01 -50.88 -21.60
CA GLU A 633 -2.48 -49.66 -20.94
C GLU A 633 -1.35 -48.71 -20.53
N ILE A 634 -0.09 -49.16 -20.58
CA ILE A 634 1.10 -48.34 -20.29
C ILE A 634 1.51 -47.52 -21.52
N ILE A 635 1.28 -48.03 -22.72
CA ILE A 635 1.61 -47.35 -23.98
C ILE A 635 0.89 -45.99 -24.11
N PRO A 636 -0.43 -45.87 -23.89
CA PRO A 636 -1.12 -44.58 -23.89
C PRO A 636 -0.55 -43.57 -22.88
N ILE A 637 -0.03 -44.06 -21.74
CA ILE A 637 0.59 -43.21 -20.72
C ILE A 637 1.91 -42.63 -21.26
N LEU A 638 2.78 -43.49 -21.84
CA LEU A 638 4.05 -43.07 -22.44
C LEU A 638 3.84 -42.09 -23.59
N VAL A 639 2.82 -42.33 -24.43
CA VAL A 639 2.44 -41.44 -25.52
C VAL A 639 1.96 -40.08 -24.98
N LYS A 640 1.11 -40.08 -23.95
CA LYS A 640 0.60 -38.85 -23.33
C LYS A 640 1.72 -37.95 -22.79
N ILE A 641 2.78 -38.54 -22.24
CA ILE A 641 3.94 -37.80 -21.73
C ILE A 641 5.02 -37.56 -22.79
N LYS A 642 4.73 -37.82 -24.08
CA LYS A 642 5.65 -37.67 -25.22
C LYS A 642 6.96 -38.46 -25.09
N ALA A 643 6.94 -39.60 -24.41
CA ALA A 643 8.02 -40.59 -24.41
C ALA A 643 7.92 -41.52 -25.63
N LEU A 644 7.90 -40.93 -26.83
CA LEU A 644 7.53 -41.63 -28.08
C LEU A 644 8.59 -42.67 -28.48
N ASN A 645 9.87 -42.35 -28.35
CA ASN A 645 10.95 -43.29 -28.68
C ASN A 645 10.90 -44.54 -27.77
N GLN A 646 10.65 -44.34 -26.48
CA GLN A 646 10.49 -45.42 -25.52
C GLN A 646 9.22 -46.25 -25.80
N ALA A 647 8.12 -45.59 -26.16
CA ALA A 647 6.89 -46.28 -26.55
C ALA A 647 7.06 -47.12 -27.83
N GLU A 648 7.75 -46.60 -28.85
CA GLU A 648 8.03 -47.34 -30.10
C GLU A 648 8.90 -48.56 -29.85
N SER A 649 10.03 -48.38 -29.15
CA SER A 649 10.91 -49.48 -28.76
C SER A 649 10.15 -50.56 -27.99
N PHE A 650 9.27 -50.14 -27.08
CA PHE A 650 8.49 -51.06 -26.25
C PHE A 650 7.41 -51.81 -27.05
N ILE A 651 6.76 -51.16 -28.03
CA ILE A 651 5.81 -51.82 -28.92
C ILE A 651 6.49 -52.89 -29.77
N GLU A 652 7.69 -52.59 -30.28
CA GLU A 652 8.48 -53.52 -31.09
C GLU A 652 8.95 -54.74 -30.28
N GLU A 653 9.43 -54.52 -29.06
CA GLU A 653 9.89 -55.57 -28.14
C GLU A 653 8.78 -56.57 -27.76
N TYR A 654 7.53 -56.10 -27.62
CA TYR A 654 6.40 -56.93 -27.18
C TYR A 654 5.43 -57.34 -28.30
N HIS A 655 5.78 -57.08 -29.57
CA HIS A 655 4.96 -57.38 -30.76
C HIS A 655 3.53 -56.82 -30.68
N LEU A 656 3.38 -55.58 -30.20
CA LEU A 656 2.09 -54.91 -30.02
C LEU A 656 1.75 -53.99 -31.22
N ASP A 657 1.95 -54.47 -32.45
CA ASP A 657 1.87 -53.65 -33.67
C ASP A 657 0.53 -52.94 -33.89
N HIS A 658 -0.57 -53.48 -33.35
CA HIS A 658 -1.90 -52.86 -33.38
C HIS A 658 -1.98 -51.53 -32.62
N LEU A 659 -1.03 -51.24 -31.73
CA LEU A 659 -0.93 -49.98 -30.98
C LEU A 659 -0.01 -48.95 -31.63
N LYS A 660 0.66 -49.28 -32.77
CA LYS A 660 1.46 -48.32 -33.53
C LYS A 660 0.63 -47.14 -34.06
N SER A 661 -0.68 -47.32 -34.26
CA SER A 661 -1.59 -46.23 -34.64
C SER A 661 -1.70 -45.15 -33.57
N VAL A 662 -1.67 -45.53 -32.28
CA VAL A 662 -1.78 -44.61 -31.13
C VAL A 662 -0.60 -43.63 -31.08
N ILE A 663 0.57 -44.02 -31.61
CA ILE A 663 1.76 -43.17 -31.73
C ILE A 663 1.66 -42.23 -32.94
N ARG A 664 1.01 -42.68 -34.03
CA ARG A 664 0.89 -41.90 -35.28
C ARG A 664 -0.16 -40.79 -35.23
N GLU A 665 -1.10 -40.86 -34.29
CA GLU A 665 -2.16 -39.86 -34.07
C GLU A 665 -1.71 -38.65 -33.23
N VAL A 666 -0.50 -38.67 -32.67
CA VAL A 666 0.04 -37.73 -31.67
C VAL A 666 1.31 -37.04 -32.17
#